data_AF-A0A426WBG5-F1
#
_entry.id   AF-A0A426WBG5-F1
#
_cell.length_a   1.000
_cell.length_b   1.000
_cell.length_c   1.000
_cell.angle_alpha   90.00
_cell.angle_beta   90.00
_cell.angle_gamma   90.00
#
_symmetry.space_group_name_H-M   'P 1'
#
loop_
_entity.id
_entity.type
_entity.pdbx_description
1 polymer ?
#
loop_
_entity_poly.entity_id
_entity_poly.type
_entity_poly.pdbx_seq_one_letter_code
_entity_poly.pdbx_strand_id
1 'polypeptide(L)'
;MADQFKKPSLASRRFILGTTVGGALLFFIGGIIFWGGFNTAMEATNTLEFCVSCHEMEENVYEEYKPSIHYSNRTGVRAACSDCHVPDPWVHKMVRKIQASNEIYHKILGTVDTPEKFDEHRLTMAKRVWDTMKSTDSRECRNCHNFESMNPEFQKPRARNQHLNAFRTGQTCIDCHKGIAHKHVRDLLSDEELETLEAPEPSFIRKVPEMYLEGLKRVEAKEAAEAEAELAAKKKAREIKVAAKKAEKARLDIAVADALAAYKTQQAGEVPAASAAAGPVAGFGIDWGDVPTRNITVFYPGQTSMEWMLTGKDHGGARPFIKAGDRCTTCHDKEAAAMGEKMVTGQKAEPTPIPGKRGSIPVNVQAAHDTENLYLRFEWEDTDHVPVPFVDGGKMDPENPMKLAVMFATDKVKYADRSGCWGTCHHDVRSMPHAPDADTANSSPVAQELDLSQGLTKYIEESRTKVEVKGRRGKKRGGWDKLKSGDELKAEMDAHKFMDLMRYKSGKGETEDGDILAQRQMSGGQGFEVDARKEGNTWIVVMKRKLKSDKPGDLSLALDQVYNLGFAIHDDHTDARFHHVSLGYKIGFDNEDPNIEINAVKREAAAAAPAAAAVPTAAVPAASGIDVDWSKAASREITIFYPGQTSMEWMLTGKDHGGARPFIKAGDRCTTCHDKETAAMGEKMVTGQKAEKTPIPGKRGSIPVNVESTHDGENLYLRFSWEDSEHAPVPFVEGGKMDPENPMKLAVMFATDKVKYADRSGCWGTCHHDIRSMPHTPDAEIANGSPVAQQLDLSQGLTKYIEESRIKIEVKGRRGKKRGGWDKMKSADELQAEMDAHKYMELVRYKSGKGEVEDGHILEQRTMSGGEASEMTASLEGGIWTLVMKRKLQTGKPGDLPLAKDQIYNFGFAIHDDFSNARFHHVSLGYKLGFDNDKTEINATAQ
;
A
#
# COMPACT_ATOMS: atom_id res chain seq x y z
N MET A 1 68.86 -79.48 -23.41
CA MET A 1 67.72 -79.22 -24.30
C MET A 1 66.63 -78.59 -23.45
N ALA A 2 66.16 -77.41 -23.86
CA ALA A 2 65.06 -76.68 -23.24
C ALA A 2 63.70 -77.20 -23.74
N ASP A 3 62.61 -76.66 -23.16
CA ASP A 3 61.16 -76.91 -23.37
C ASP A 3 60.53 -78.00 -22.48
N GLN A 4 59.33 -77.85 -21.89
CA GLN A 4 58.25 -76.86 -22.05
C GLN A 4 57.27 -77.01 -20.86
N PHE A 5 56.99 -75.95 -20.09
CA PHE A 5 55.72 -75.81 -19.35
C PHE A 5 55.35 -74.32 -19.29
N LYS A 6 54.67 -73.84 -20.33
CA LYS A 6 54.05 -72.51 -20.35
C LYS A 6 52.90 -72.50 -19.35
N LYS A 7 53.02 -71.66 -18.31
CA LYS A 7 51.92 -71.32 -17.39
C LYS A 7 50.73 -70.78 -18.21
N PRO A 8 49.48 -71.17 -17.93
CA PRO A 8 48.34 -70.57 -18.59
C PRO A 8 48.24 -69.10 -18.16
N SER A 9 48.40 -68.22 -19.13
CA SER A 9 48.14 -66.79 -18.95
C SER A 9 46.67 -66.57 -18.60
N LEU A 10 46.40 -65.63 -17.68
CA LEU A 10 45.06 -65.11 -17.37
C LEU A 10 44.31 -64.60 -18.62
N ALA A 11 45.02 -64.38 -19.74
CA ALA A 11 44.49 -63.98 -21.03
C ALA A 11 44.21 -65.15 -22.00
N SER A 12 44.10 -66.40 -21.52
CA SER A 12 43.76 -67.52 -22.42
C SER A 12 42.32 -67.38 -22.95
N ARG A 13 42.13 -67.55 -24.27
CA ARG A 13 40.82 -67.47 -24.96
C ARG A 13 39.73 -68.34 -24.30
N ARG A 14 40.10 -69.42 -23.60
CA ARG A 14 39.17 -70.31 -22.88
C ARG A 14 38.59 -69.70 -21.60
N PHE A 15 39.29 -68.76 -20.96
CA PHE A 15 38.84 -68.08 -19.74
C PHE A 15 37.99 -66.83 -20.04
N ILE A 16 38.25 -66.19 -21.18
CA ILE A 16 37.52 -64.99 -21.64
C ILE A 16 36.18 -65.35 -22.30
N LEU A 17 36.07 -66.50 -22.97
CA LEU A 17 34.87 -66.91 -23.74
C LEU A 17 34.12 -68.13 -23.17
N GLY A 18 34.62 -68.77 -22.11
CA GLY A 18 33.97 -69.92 -21.47
C GLY A 18 33.26 -69.52 -20.18
N THR A 19 32.00 -69.93 -20.04
CA THR A 19 31.11 -69.75 -18.86
C THR A 19 31.78 -70.17 -17.54
N THR A 20 32.61 -69.29 -16.98
CA THR A 20 33.36 -69.49 -15.73
C THR A 20 33.28 -68.20 -14.92
N VAL A 21 33.38 -68.34 -13.59
CA VAL A 21 33.27 -67.25 -12.61
C VAL A 21 34.17 -66.05 -12.95
N GLY A 22 35.32 -66.28 -13.60
CA GLY A 22 36.21 -65.22 -14.07
C GLY A 22 35.66 -64.39 -15.23
N GLY A 23 35.01 -65.01 -16.22
CA GLY A 23 34.28 -64.30 -17.26
C GLY A 23 33.13 -63.48 -16.68
N ALA A 24 32.36 -64.06 -15.75
CA ALA A 24 31.28 -63.35 -15.06
C ALA A 24 31.78 -62.13 -14.26
N LEU A 25 32.92 -62.26 -13.54
CA LEU A 25 33.57 -61.15 -12.83
C LEU A 25 34.04 -60.05 -13.77
N LEU A 26 34.64 -60.40 -14.91
CA LEU A 26 35.07 -59.42 -15.92
C LEU A 26 33.88 -58.67 -16.54
N PHE A 27 32.80 -59.36 -16.89
CA PHE A 27 31.57 -58.72 -17.38
C PHE A 27 30.89 -57.87 -16.30
N PHE A 28 30.93 -58.30 -15.04
CA PHE A 28 30.37 -57.53 -13.92
C PHE A 28 31.16 -56.23 -13.66
N ILE A 29 32.49 -56.31 -13.59
CA ILE A 29 33.37 -55.15 -13.45
C ILE A 29 33.24 -54.23 -14.67
N GLY A 30 33.24 -54.80 -15.88
CA GLY A 30 32.99 -54.05 -17.11
C GLY A 30 31.63 -53.36 -17.11
N GLY A 31 30.59 -54.03 -16.59
CA GLY A 31 29.25 -53.48 -16.41
C GLY A 31 29.20 -52.32 -15.42
N ILE A 32 29.90 -52.41 -14.29
CA ILE A 32 30.01 -51.30 -13.32
C ILE A 32 30.72 -50.10 -13.94
N ILE A 33 31.85 -50.33 -14.62
CA ILE A 33 32.60 -49.25 -15.28
C ILE A 33 31.74 -48.58 -16.35
N PHE A 34 31.06 -49.38 -17.18
CA PHE A 34 30.15 -48.86 -18.19
C PHE A 34 28.99 -48.07 -17.57
N TRP A 35 28.31 -48.63 -16.57
CA TRP A 35 27.19 -47.97 -15.91
C TRP A 35 27.61 -46.67 -15.20
N GLY A 36 28.72 -46.71 -14.47
CA GLY A 36 29.29 -45.54 -13.81
C GLY A 36 29.72 -44.47 -14.82
N GLY A 37 30.46 -44.87 -15.86
CA GLY A 37 30.88 -43.95 -16.93
C GLY A 37 29.70 -43.35 -17.68
N PHE A 38 28.68 -44.14 -18.00
CA PHE A 38 27.47 -43.69 -18.67
C PHE A 38 26.69 -42.67 -17.83
N ASN A 39 26.47 -42.94 -16.53
CA ASN A 39 25.76 -42.00 -15.67
C ASN A 39 26.55 -40.71 -15.45
N THR A 40 27.87 -40.79 -15.31
CA THR A 40 28.73 -39.60 -15.22
C THR A 40 28.64 -38.76 -16.49
N ALA A 41 28.68 -39.37 -17.68
CA ALA A 41 28.51 -38.65 -18.94
C ALA A 41 27.11 -38.04 -19.09
N MET A 42 26.07 -38.76 -18.65
CA MET A 42 24.70 -38.25 -18.62
C MET A 42 24.55 -37.02 -17.72
N GLU A 43 25.19 -37.03 -16.55
CA GLU A 43 25.16 -35.89 -15.63
C GLU A 43 26.00 -34.72 -16.13
N ALA A 44 27.18 -34.98 -16.68
CA ALA A 44 28.01 -33.96 -17.31
C ALA A 44 27.27 -33.23 -18.45
N THR A 45 26.44 -33.94 -19.22
CA THR A 45 25.63 -33.36 -20.30
C THR A 45 24.33 -32.69 -19.80
N ASN A 46 24.10 -32.61 -18.49
CA ASN A 46 23.02 -31.84 -17.87
C ASN A 46 23.52 -30.56 -17.18
N THR A 47 24.83 -30.30 -17.17
CA THR A 47 25.36 -29.11 -16.52
C THR A 47 25.07 -27.86 -17.33
N LEU A 48 25.06 -26.70 -16.65
CA LEU A 48 24.91 -25.42 -17.31
C LEU A 48 26.05 -25.18 -18.31
N GLU A 49 27.28 -25.49 -17.91
CA GLU A 49 28.50 -25.34 -18.71
C GLU A 49 28.41 -26.12 -20.02
N PHE A 50 27.85 -27.33 -19.99
CA PHE A 50 27.63 -28.11 -21.20
C PHE A 50 26.56 -27.46 -22.09
N CYS A 51 25.43 -27.03 -21.52
CA CYS A 51 24.33 -26.44 -22.28
C CYS A 51 24.75 -25.15 -23.01
N VAL A 52 25.59 -24.33 -22.38
CA VAL A 52 26.08 -23.06 -22.97
C VAL A 52 27.39 -23.23 -23.72
N SER A 53 27.90 -24.45 -23.90
CA SER A 53 29.11 -24.69 -24.70
C SER A 53 28.91 -24.44 -26.21
N CYS A 54 27.65 -24.34 -26.64
CA CYS A 54 27.29 -23.91 -27.99
C CYS A 54 26.98 -22.41 -27.99
N HIS A 55 27.59 -21.66 -28.92
CA HIS A 55 27.43 -20.20 -29.00
C HIS A 55 25.97 -19.78 -29.21
N GLU A 56 25.15 -20.58 -29.88
CA GLU A 56 23.72 -20.31 -30.05
C GLU A 56 22.97 -20.27 -28.72
N MET A 57 23.41 -21.08 -27.75
CA MET A 57 22.81 -21.11 -26.41
C MET A 57 23.38 -20.02 -25.51
N GLU A 58 24.69 -19.79 -25.60
CA GLU A 58 25.40 -18.76 -24.82
C GLU A 58 24.94 -17.34 -25.17
N GLU A 59 24.90 -17.01 -26.46
CA GLU A 59 24.63 -15.64 -26.94
C GLU A 59 23.13 -15.27 -26.87
N ASN A 60 22.23 -16.27 -26.82
CA ASN A 60 20.79 -16.06 -26.81
C ASN A 60 20.17 -16.45 -25.46
N VAL A 61 19.77 -17.71 -25.31
CA VAL A 61 18.93 -18.16 -24.18
C VAL A 61 19.60 -18.01 -22.82
N TYR A 62 20.92 -18.08 -22.74
CA TYR A 62 21.66 -17.88 -21.49
C TYR A 62 21.63 -16.42 -21.03
N GLU A 63 21.85 -15.46 -21.94
CA GLU A 63 21.72 -14.03 -21.63
C GLU A 63 20.30 -13.68 -21.17
N GLU A 64 19.28 -14.27 -21.80
CA GLU A 64 17.87 -14.09 -21.42
C GLU A 64 17.54 -14.67 -20.04
N TYR A 65 18.25 -15.73 -19.63
CA TYR A 65 18.04 -16.42 -18.37
C TYR A 65 18.65 -15.69 -17.16
N LYS A 66 19.79 -14.99 -17.33
CA LYS A 66 20.48 -14.23 -16.25
C LYS A 66 19.60 -13.27 -15.44
N PRO A 67 18.72 -12.44 -16.05
CA PRO A 67 17.86 -11.53 -15.29
C PRO A 67 16.68 -12.23 -14.59
N SER A 68 16.46 -13.53 -14.82
CA SER A 68 15.31 -14.25 -14.26
C SER A 68 15.50 -14.65 -12.79
N ILE A 69 14.38 -14.88 -12.09
CA ILE A 69 14.37 -15.40 -10.72
C ILE A 69 14.98 -16.81 -10.62
N HIS A 70 15.02 -17.55 -11.73
CA HIS A 70 15.64 -18.87 -11.79
C HIS A 70 17.16 -18.80 -11.85
N TYR A 71 17.77 -17.63 -12.13
CA TYR A 71 19.21 -17.39 -12.08
C TYR A 71 19.65 -16.85 -10.71
N SER A 72 18.96 -15.83 -10.19
CA SER A 72 19.25 -15.20 -8.89
C SER A 72 17.97 -15.05 -8.08
N ASN A 73 17.98 -15.57 -6.84
CA ASN A 73 16.83 -15.49 -5.94
C ASN A 73 17.23 -15.41 -4.47
N ARG A 74 16.25 -15.10 -3.62
CA ARG A 74 16.41 -14.90 -2.17
C ARG A 74 16.93 -16.11 -1.39
N THR A 75 16.89 -17.31 -1.97
CA THR A 75 17.29 -18.56 -1.27
C THR A 75 18.66 -19.06 -1.66
N GLY A 76 19.22 -18.58 -2.79
CA GLY A 76 20.47 -19.08 -3.36
C GLY A 76 20.36 -20.42 -4.09
N VAL A 77 19.18 -21.06 -4.13
CA VAL A 77 18.94 -22.31 -4.86
C VAL A 77 18.52 -22.00 -6.29
N ARG A 78 19.34 -22.38 -7.27
CA ARG A 78 19.18 -22.02 -8.70
C ARG A 78 18.69 -23.22 -9.51
N ALA A 79 17.73 -23.00 -10.41
CA ALA A 79 17.32 -24.00 -11.40
C ALA A 79 18.08 -23.79 -12.70
N ALA A 80 18.90 -24.75 -13.11
CA ALA A 80 19.69 -24.72 -14.34
C ALA A 80 18.87 -25.09 -15.59
N CYS A 81 19.50 -25.04 -16.77
CA CYS A 81 18.84 -25.35 -18.05
C CYS A 81 18.20 -26.75 -18.05
N SER A 82 18.91 -27.74 -17.51
CA SER A 82 18.45 -29.13 -17.44
C SER A 82 17.24 -29.31 -16.54
N ASP A 83 17.13 -28.58 -15.44
CA ASP A 83 15.99 -28.68 -14.52
C ASP A 83 14.65 -28.36 -15.20
N CYS A 84 14.68 -27.55 -16.26
CA CYS A 84 13.50 -27.18 -17.05
C CYS A 84 13.37 -27.92 -18.38
N HIS A 85 14.49 -28.22 -19.06
CA HIS A 85 14.49 -28.77 -20.43
C HIS A 85 14.79 -30.27 -20.53
N VAL A 86 15.26 -30.89 -19.44
CA VAL A 86 15.59 -32.30 -19.36
C VAL A 86 14.77 -32.95 -18.25
N PRO A 87 13.85 -33.88 -18.56
CA PRO A 87 13.06 -34.54 -17.54
C PRO A 87 13.93 -35.27 -16.53
N ASP A 88 13.61 -35.15 -15.24
CA ASP A 88 14.35 -35.88 -14.21
C ASP A 88 14.10 -37.41 -14.25
N PRO A 89 12.85 -37.91 -14.40
CA PRO A 89 12.60 -39.34 -14.45
C PRO A 89 13.31 -40.02 -15.63
N TRP A 90 14.04 -41.10 -15.33
CA TRP A 90 15.01 -41.73 -16.24
C TRP A 90 14.46 -42.00 -17.65
N VAL A 91 13.26 -42.60 -17.77
CA VAL A 91 12.67 -42.93 -19.07
C VAL A 91 12.45 -41.67 -19.93
N HIS A 92 11.91 -40.61 -19.33
CA HIS A 92 11.66 -39.35 -20.02
C HIS A 92 12.96 -38.59 -20.32
N LYS A 93 13.95 -38.66 -19.42
CA LYS A 93 15.32 -38.15 -19.62
C LYS A 93 15.95 -38.75 -20.87
N MET A 94 15.87 -40.07 -21.01
CA MET A 94 16.43 -40.79 -22.16
C MET A 94 15.71 -40.44 -23.46
N VAL A 95 14.38 -40.37 -23.48
CA VAL A 95 13.62 -39.94 -24.67
C VAL A 95 14.05 -38.53 -25.10
N ARG A 96 14.14 -37.59 -24.17
CA ARG A 96 14.56 -36.21 -24.46
C ARG A 96 16.00 -36.14 -24.98
N LYS A 97 16.92 -36.93 -24.41
CA LYS A 97 18.33 -37.00 -24.85
C LYS A 97 18.46 -37.60 -26.24
N ILE A 98 17.64 -38.59 -26.59
CA ILE A 98 17.56 -39.11 -27.96
C ILE A 98 17.03 -38.02 -28.91
N GLN A 99 15.97 -37.30 -28.54
CA GLN A 99 15.45 -36.18 -29.33
C GLN A 99 16.48 -35.04 -29.49
N ALA A 100 17.30 -34.79 -28.46
CA ALA A 100 18.36 -33.78 -28.48
C ALA A 100 19.43 -34.06 -29.53
N SER A 101 19.58 -35.30 -30.00
CA SER A 101 20.50 -35.60 -31.12
C SER A 101 20.18 -34.79 -32.39
N ASN A 102 18.92 -34.36 -32.57
CA ASN A 102 18.52 -33.49 -33.67
C ASN A 102 19.08 -32.06 -33.52
N GLU A 103 19.38 -31.60 -32.32
CA GLU A 103 20.01 -30.29 -32.09
C GLU A 103 21.45 -30.28 -32.65
N ILE A 104 22.17 -31.41 -32.56
CA ILE A 104 23.49 -31.58 -33.18
C ILE A 104 23.39 -31.54 -34.71
N TYR A 105 22.36 -32.17 -35.28
CA TYR A 105 22.10 -32.11 -36.72
C TYR A 105 21.87 -30.67 -37.20
N HIS A 106 21.05 -29.89 -36.49
CA HIS A 106 20.78 -28.49 -36.82
C HIS A 106 21.95 -27.55 -36.53
N LYS A 107 22.80 -27.87 -35.56
CA LYS A 107 24.09 -27.21 -35.33
C LYS A 107 25.01 -27.38 -36.54
N ILE A 108 25.14 -28.59 -37.07
CA ILE A 108 25.96 -28.87 -38.26
C ILE A 108 25.42 -28.14 -39.50
N LEU A 109 24.09 -28.03 -39.62
CA LEU A 109 23.45 -27.30 -40.72
C LEU A 109 23.46 -25.77 -40.57
N GLY A 110 23.86 -25.24 -39.42
CA GLY A 110 23.80 -23.79 -39.16
C GLY A 110 22.37 -23.22 -39.19
N THR A 111 21.38 -24.00 -38.73
CA THR A 111 19.96 -23.60 -38.79
C THR A 111 19.64 -22.41 -37.90
N VAL A 112 20.34 -22.27 -36.75
CA VAL A 112 20.14 -21.20 -35.75
C VAL A 112 21.47 -20.61 -35.27
N ASP A 113 22.52 -20.68 -36.10
CA ASP A 113 23.92 -20.33 -35.77
C ASP A 113 24.19 -18.82 -35.60
N THR A 114 23.17 -17.97 -35.77
CA THR A 114 23.23 -16.52 -35.60
C THR A 114 21.99 -16.06 -34.84
N PRO A 115 22.06 -14.95 -34.08
CA PRO A 115 20.91 -14.42 -33.34
C PRO A 115 19.69 -14.18 -34.23
N GLU A 116 19.88 -13.71 -35.47
CA GLU A 116 18.81 -13.47 -36.42
C GLU A 116 18.10 -14.77 -36.82
N LYS A 117 18.86 -15.80 -37.20
CA LYS A 117 18.29 -17.12 -37.53
C LYS A 117 17.64 -17.80 -36.33
N PHE A 118 18.19 -17.61 -35.13
CA PHE A 118 17.60 -18.10 -33.89
C PHE A 118 16.24 -17.45 -33.66
N ASP A 119 16.14 -16.13 -33.82
CA ASP A 119 14.89 -15.37 -33.68
C ASP A 119 13.85 -15.75 -34.74
N GLU A 120 14.26 -15.99 -36.00
CA GLU A 120 13.37 -16.51 -37.06
C GLU A 120 12.72 -17.85 -36.69
N HIS A 121 13.46 -18.72 -36.00
CA HIS A 121 12.98 -20.05 -35.59
C HIS A 121 12.42 -20.09 -34.16
N ARG A 122 12.47 -18.98 -33.42
CA ARG A 122 12.14 -18.93 -31.99
C ARG A 122 10.73 -19.41 -31.68
N LEU A 123 9.73 -18.96 -32.44
CA LEU A 123 8.35 -19.37 -32.22
C LEU A 123 8.17 -20.89 -32.43
N THR A 124 8.82 -21.45 -33.45
CA THR A 124 8.79 -22.89 -33.74
C THR A 124 9.41 -23.70 -32.61
N MET A 125 10.57 -23.25 -32.09
CA MET A 125 11.22 -23.90 -30.95
C MET A 125 10.40 -23.77 -29.66
N ALA A 126 9.84 -22.59 -29.40
CA ALA A 126 8.99 -22.33 -28.24
C ALA A 126 7.74 -23.22 -28.24
N LYS A 127 7.04 -23.35 -29.37
CA LYS A 127 5.88 -24.25 -29.52
C LYS A 127 6.20 -25.69 -29.12
N ARG A 128 7.32 -26.24 -29.59
CA ARG A 128 7.74 -27.62 -29.24
C ARG A 128 7.94 -27.80 -27.73
N VAL A 129 8.57 -26.82 -27.07
CA VAL A 129 8.78 -26.86 -25.62
C VAL A 129 7.44 -26.72 -24.88
N TRP A 130 6.58 -25.79 -25.30
CA TRP A 130 5.25 -25.59 -24.71
C TRP A 130 4.36 -26.83 -24.86
N ASP A 131 4.34 -27.46 -26.03
CA ASP A 131 3.58 -28.69 -26.28
C ASP A 131 4.07 -29.83 -25.39
N THR A 132 5.40 -29.95 -25.23
CA THR A 132 5.99 -30.94 -24.33
C THR A 132 5.58 -30.68 -22.89
N MET A 133 5.75 -29.45 -22.39
CA MET A 133 5.36 -29.08 -21.02
C MET A 133 3.84 -29.15 -20.80
N LYS A 134 3.02 -28.91 -21.82
CA LYS A 134 1.57 -29.06 -21.74
C LYS A 134 1.19 -30.53 -21.56
N SER A 135 1.69 -31.38 -22.45
CA SER A 135 1.35 -32.81 -22.48
C SER A 135 1.85 -33.60 -21.27
N THR A 136 2.86 -33.08 -20.54
CA THR A 136 3.43 -33.72 -19.34
C THR A 136 2.91 -33.13 -18.03
N ASP A 137 1.84 -32.33 -18.04
CA ASP A 137 1.37 -31.56 -16.88
C ASP A 137 2.49 -30.72 -16.25
N SER A 138 3.33 -30.09 -17.06
CA SER A 138 4.48 -29.27 -16.63
C SER A 138 5.37 -29.97 -15.60
N ARG A 139 5.64 -31.26 -15.81
CA ARG A 139 6.40 -32.14 -14.91
C ARG A 139 7.68 -31.48 -14.37
N GLU A 140 8.44 -30.86 -15.25
CA GLU A 140 9.72 -30.22 -14.93
C GLU A 140 9.54 -29.03 -13.98
N CYS A 141 8.51 -28.20 -14.18
CA CYS A 141 8.16 -27.13 -13.26
C CYS A 141 7.81 -27.67 -11.87
N ARG A 142 7.06 -28.78 -11.82
CA ARG A 142 6.55 -29.38 -10.57
C ARG A 142 7.61 -30.08 -9.73
N ASN A 143 8.81 -30.32 -10.27
CA ASN A 143 9.94 -30.81 -9.47
C ASN A 143 10.30 -29.81 -8.34
N CYS A 144 10.12 -28.51 -8.61
CA CYS A 144 10.39 -27.44 -7.65
C CYS A 144 9.11 -26.70 -7.20
N HIS A 145 8.10 -26.64 -8.07
CA HIS A 145 6.82 -25.94 -7.83
C HIS A 145 5.66 -26.93 -7.75
N ASN A 146 5.67 -27.76 -6.72
CA ASN A 146 4.63 -28.78 -6.57
C ASN A 146 3.32 -28.16 -6.03
N PHE A 147 2.21 -28.46 -6.71
CA PHE A 147 0.86 -28.07 -6.32
C PHE A 147 0.47 -28.56 -4.92
N GLU A 148 0.97 -29.72 -4.49
CA GLU A 148 0.63 -30.31 -3.19
C GLU A 148 1.19 -29.51 -2.02
N SER A 149 2.37 -28.89 -2.17
CA SER A 149 3.09 -28.18 -1.10
C SER A 149 3.08 -26.66 -1.26
N MET A 150 2.34 -26.14 -2.24
CA MET A 150 2.25 -24.71 -2.48
C MET A 150 1.41 -24.03 -1.39
N ASN A 151 1.96 -23.03 -0.69
CA ASN A 151 1.24 -22.33 0.36
C ASN A 151 0.59 -21.02 -0.19
N PRO A 152 -0.75 -20.86 -0.11
CA PRO A 152 -1.43 -19.66 -0.60
C PRO A 152 -1.19 -18.38 0.23
N GLU A 153 -0.71 -18.49 1.47
CA GLU A 153 -0.40 -17.31 2.32
C GLU A 153 0.73 -16.46 1.76
N PHE A 154 1.62 -17.06 0.96
CA PHE A 154 2.73 -16.36 0.30
C PHE A 154 2.46 -16.06 -1.17
N GLN A 155 1.22 -16.21 -1.62
CA GLN A 155 0.79 -15.93 -2.97
C GLN A 155 -0.01 -14.63 -3.02
N LYS A 156 0.15 -13.89 -4.13
CA LYS A 156 -0.72 -12.74 -4.41
C LYS A 156 -2.18 -13.18 -4.53
N PRO A 157 -3.17 -12.34 -4.17
CA PRO A 157 -4.59 -12.69 -4.24
C PRO A 157 -5.06 -13.30 -5.56
N ARG A 158 -4.66 -12.71 -6.67
CA ARG A 158 -4.96 -13.24 -8.00
C ARG A 158 -4.31 -14.61 -8.25
N ALA A 159 -3.05 -14.78 -7.84
CA ALA A 159 -2.32 -16.02 -8.07
C ALA A 159 -2.94 -17.20 -7.32
N ARG A 160 -3.36 -17.02 -6.07
CA ARG A 160 -4.04 -18.08 -5.30
C ARG A 160 -5.39 -18.46 -5.92
N ASN A 161 -6.17 -17.50 -6.43
CA ASN A 161 -7.43 -17.80 -7.13
C ASN A 161 -7.18 -18.58 -8.43
N GLN A 162 -6.17 -18.18 -9.21
CA GLN A 162 -5.84 -18.88 -10.45
C GLN A 162 -5.26 -20.28 -10.19
N HIS A 163 -4.43 -20.46 -9.17
CA HIS A 163 -3.99 -21.78 -8.76
C HIS A 163 -5.18 -22.63 -8.28
N LEU A 164 -6.11 -22.08 -7.49
CA LEU A 164 -7.35 -22.75 -7.08
C LEU A 164 -8.16 -23.25 -8.30
N ASN A 165 -8.30 -22.40 -9.32
CA ASN A 165 -8.94 -22.75 -10.59
C ASN A 165 -8.16 -23.81 -11.37
N ALA A 166 -6.83 -23.77 -11.35
CA ALA A 166 -5.99 -24.76 -12.03
C ALA A 166 -6.21 -26.17 -11.46
N PHE A 167 -6.35 -26.33 -10.14
CA PHE A 167 -6.71 -27.61 -9.52
C PHE A 167 -8.05 -28.14 -10.07
N ARG A 168 -9.06 -27.26 -10.14
CA ARG A 168 -10.45 -27.62 -10.49
C ARG A 168 -10.68 -27.86 -11.98
N THR A 169 -9.91 -27.20 -12.83
CA THR A 169 -10.12 -27.21 -14.28
C THR A 169 -9.08 -28.02 -15.04
N GLY A 170 -7.97 -28.40 -14.41
CA GLY A 170 -6.90 -29.18 -15.04
C GLY A 170 -5.94 -28.32 -15.86
N GLN A 171 -5.66 -27.09 -15.41
CA GLN A 171 -4.61 -26.27 -16.03
C GLN A 171 -3.22 -26.67 -15.53
N THR A 172 -2.26 -26.57 -16.44
CA THR A 172 -0.83 -26.80 -16.24
C THR A 172 -0.11 -25.49 -15.94
N CYS A 173 1.13 -25.55 -15.43
CA CYS A 173 1.91 -24.35 -15.11
C CYS A 173 2.09 -23.44 -16.34
N ILE A 174 2.37 -24.03 -17.50
CA ILE A 174 2.60 -23.27 -18.73
C ILE A 174 1.32 -22.68 -19.32
N ASP A 175 0.13 -23.01 -18.84
CA ASP A 175 -1.10 -22.37 -19.34
C ASP A 175 -1.10 -20.88 -19.00
N CYS A 176 -0.51 -20.54 -17.85
CA CYS A 176 -0.35 -19.17 -17.37
C CYS A 176 1.10 -18.67 -17.48
N HIS A 177 2.10 -19.52 -17.25
CA HIS A 177 3.51 -19.12 -17.14
C HIS A 177 4.33 -19.51 -18.38
N LYS A 178 4.05 -18.90 -19.54
CA LYS A 178 4.86 -19.06 -20.76
C LYS A 178 6.00 -18.04 -20.81
N GLY A 179 7.17 -18.45 -21.27
CA GLY A 179 8.31 -17.54 -21.49
C GLY A 179 8.91 -16.97 -20.20
N ILE A 180 9.03 -17.79 -19.14
CA ILE A 180 9.46 -17.32 -17.81
C ILE A 180 10.95 -16.94 -17.76
N ALA A 181 11.79 -17.66 -18.52
CA ALA A 181 13.24 -17.48 -18.51
C ALA A 181 13.81 -16.96 -19.83
N HIS A 182 12.99 -16.82 -20.86
CA HIS A 182 13.41 -16.51 -22.23
C HIS A 182 12.48 -15.46 -22.85
N LYS A 183 12.97 -14.77 -23.89
CA LYS A 183 12.22 -13.76 -24.64
C LYS A 183 10.84 -14.29 -25.03
N HIS A 184 9.82 -13.57 -24.60
CA HIS A 184 8.43 -14.00 -24.73
C HIS A 184 7.94 -13.85 -26.18
N VAL A 185 7.38 -14.93 -26.74
CA VAL A 185 6.87 -14.99 -28.13
C VAL A 185 5.40 -15.43 -28.22
N ARG A 186 4.67 -15.47 -27.10
CA ARG A 186 3.27 -15.93 -27.06
C ARG A 186 2.33 -14.97 -27.82
N ASP A 187 2.67 -13.69 -27.93
CA ASP A 187 1.92 -12.66 -28.66
C ASP A 187 1.96 -12.82 -30.20
N LEU A 188 2.89 -13.65 -30.70
CA LEU A 188 3.00 -14.00 -32.13
C LEU A 188 1.99 -15.10 -32.55
N LEU A 189 1.37 -15.79 -31.59
CA LEU A 189 0.34 -16.79 -31.87
C LEU A 189 -1.00 -16.12 -32.25
N SER A 190 -1.77 -16.79 -33.11
CA SER A 190 -3.17 -16.41 -33.33
C SER A 190 -4.01 -16.70 -32.08
N ASP A 191 -5.15 -16.01 -31.94
CA ASP A 191 -6.06 -16.22 -30.80
C ASP A 191 -6.53 -17.69 -30.71
N GLU A 192 -6.79 -18.35 -31.84
CA GLU A 192 -7.16 -19.76 -31.89
C GLU A 192 -6.07 -20.69 -31.37
N GLU A 193 -4.83 -20.45 -31.79
CA GLU A 193 -3.69 -21.25 -31.34
C GLU A 193 -3.49 -21.08 -29.83
N LEU A 194 -3.62 -19.84 -29.32
CA LEU A 194 -3.54 -19.55 -27.89
C LEU A 194 -4.66 -20.22 -27.11
N GLU A 195 -5.91 -20.07 -27.56
CA GLU A 195 -7.07 -20.66 -26.90
C GLU A 195 -6.96 -22.19 -26.83
N THR A 196 -6.43 -22.82 -27.89
CA THR A 196 -6.19 -24.26 -27.94
C THR A 196 -5.07 -24.67 -26.98
N LEU A 197 -3.93 -23.95 -27.01
CA LEU A 197 -2.77 -24.27 -26.19
C LEU A 197 -3.02 -24.05 -24.69
N GLU A 198 -3.83 -23.05 -24.35
CA GLU A 198 -4.20 -22.65 -22.97
C GLU A 198 -5.47 -23.32 -22.46
N ALA A 199 -6.10 -24.18 -23.26
CA ALA A 199 -7.28 -24.93 -22.86
C ALA A 199 -6.92 -25.89 -21.70
N PRO A 200 -7.67 -25.91 -20.59
CA PRO A 200 -7.47 -26.87 -19.51
C PRO A 200 -7.62 -28.30 -20.03
N GLU A 201 -6.84 -29.21 -19.45
CA GLU A 201 -6.86 -30.62 -19.79
C GLU A 201 -7.59 -31.39 -18.68
N PRO A 202 -8.80 -31.92 -18.94
CA PRO A 202 -9.61 -32.59 -17.92
C PRO A 202 -8.87 -33.73 -17.19
N SER A 203 -7.94 -34.41 -17.86
CA SER A 203 -7.14 -35.47 -17.24
C SER A 203 -6.22 -34.99 -16.10
N PHE A 204 -5.94 -33.68 -16.01
CA PHE A 204 -5.09 -33.06 -14.99
C PHE A 204 -5.88 -32.39 -13.85
N ILE A 205 -7.20 -32.54 -13.83
CA ILE A 205 -8.05 -32.12 -12.70
C ILE A 205 -7.61 -32.90 -11.46
N ARG A 206 -7.42 -32.18 -10.35
CA ARG A 206 -6.95 -32.77 -9.09
C ARG A 206 -7.67 -32.16 -7.91
N LYS A 207 -7.79 -32.92 -6.81
CA LYS A 207 -8.39 -32.41 -5.58
C LYS A 207 -7.50 -31.31 -5.00
N VAL A 208 -8.11 -30.25 -4.49
CA VAL A 208 -7.38 -29.18 -3.77
C VAL A 208 -6.77 -29.79 -2.49
N PRO A 209 -5.45 -29.66 -2.26
CA PRO A 209 -4.80 -30.17 -1.04
C PRO A 209 -5.35 -29.53 0.23
N GLU A 210 -5.48 -30.30 1.31
CA GLU A 210 -6.01 -29.79 2.58
C GLU A 210 -5.16 -28.63 3.12
N MET A 211 -3.83 -28.75 3.05
CA MET A 211 -2.91 -27.68 3.47
C MET A 211 -3.10 -26.38 2.68
N TYR A 212 -3.55 -26.47 1.42
CA TYR A 212 -3.89 -25.31 0.62
C TYR A 212 -5.18 -24.65 1.13
N LEU A 213 -6.22 -25.44 1.42
CA LEU A 213 -7.48 -24.95 1.99
C LEU A 213 -7.28 -24.31 3.37
N GLU A 214 -6.46 -24.92 4.23
CA GLU A 214 -6.11 -24.34 5.52
C GLU A 214 -5.31 -23.03 5.39
N GLY A 215 -4.39 -22.96 4.43
CA GLY A 215 -3.67 -21.74 4.11
C GLY A 215 -4.59 -20.62 3.63
N LEU A 216 -5.61 -20.95 2.82
CA LEU A 216 -6.64 -19.99 2.39
C LEU A 216 -7.39 -19.42 3.61
N LYS A 217 -7.85 -20.28 4.52
CA LYS A 217 -8.52 -19.83 5.75
C LYS A 217 -7.64 -18.90 6.59
N ARG A 218 -6.34 -19.21 6.73
CA ARG A 218 -5.41 -18.38 7.50
C ARG A 218 -5.18 -17.01 6.85
N VAL A 219 -4.99 -16.96 5.53
CA VAL A 219 -4.79 -15.68 4.83
C VAL A 219 -6.08 -14.86 4.80
N GLU A 220 -7.25 -15.48 4.65
CA GLU A 220 -8.55 -14.80 4.72
C GLU A 220 -8.79 -14.18 6.10
N ALA A 221 -8.52 -14.93 7.18
CA ALA A 221 -8.62 -14.40 8.54
C ALA A 221 -7.65 -13.24 8.79
N LYS A 222 -6.40 -13.35 8.29
CA LYS A 222 -5.41 -12.28 8.39
C LYS A 222 -5.84 -11.03 7.61
N GLU A 223 -6.27 -11.19 6.36
CA GLU A 223 -6.73 -10.09 5.52
C GLU A 223 -8.00 -9.43 6.08
N ALA A 224 -8.91 -10.20 6.71
CA ALA A 224 -10.08 -9.67 7.39
C ALA A 224 -9.69 -8.81 8.61
N ALA A 225 -8.76 -9.30 9.44
CA ALA A 225 -8.27 -8.55 10.60
C ALA A 225 -7.52 -7.27 10.18
N GLU A 226 -6.72 -7.32 9.12
CA GLU A 226 -6.05 -6.15 8.54
C GLU A 226 -7.07 -5.14 7.98
N ALA A 227 -8.09 -5.60 7.27
CA ALA A 227 -9.15 -4.74 6.73
C ALA A 227 -10.00 -4.11 7.85
N GLU A 228 -10.30 -4.84 8.92
CA GLU A 228 -11.00 -4.31 10.10
C GLU A 228 -10.16 -3.24 10.79
N ALA A 229 -8.86 -3.48 10.99
CA ALA A 229 -7.94 -2.50 11.56
C ALA A 229 -7.81 -1.25 10.68
N GLU A 230 -7.72 -1.42 9.35
CA GLU A 230 -7.68 -0.30 8.40
C GLU A 230 -9.00 0.48 8.38
N LEU A 231 -10.15 -0.19 8.41
CA LEU A 231 -11.46 0.45 8.49
C LEU A 231 -11.62 1.22 9.79
N ALA A 232 -11.22 0.65 10.92
CA ALA A 232 -11.23 1.32 12.22
C ALA A 232 -10.32 2.56 12.21
N ALA A 233 -9.11 2.45 11.66
CA ALA A 233 -8.19 3.58 11.50
C ALA A 233 -8.77 4.67 10.59
N LYS A 234 -9.36 4.31 9.45
CA LYS A 234 -10.02 5.26 8.53
C LYS A 234 -11.25 5.92 9.14
N LYS A 235 -12.08 5.17 9.87
CA LYS A 235 -13.24 5.71 10.59
C LYS A 235 -12.79 6.74 11.62
N LYS A 236 -11.78 6.40 12.43
CA LYS A 236 -11.17 7.31 13.40
C LYS A 236 -10.58 8.55 12.73
N ALA A 237 -9.81 8.38 11.65
CA ALA A 237 -9.24 9.50 10.89
C ALA A 237 -10.32 10.41 10.27
N ARG A 238 -11.44 9.83 9.79
CA ARG A 238 -12.59 10.59 9.29
C ARG A 238 -13.29 11.35 10.40
N GLU A 239 -13.54 10.73 11.54
CA GLU A 239 -14.13 11.38 12.72
C GLU A 239 -13.27 12.57 13.18
N ILE A 240 -11.94 12.39 13.20
CA ILE A 240 -10.96 13.44 13.49
C ILE A 240 -11.04 14.57 12.46
N LYS A 241 -11.04 14.26 11.15
CA LYS A 241 -11.18 15.26 10.09
C LYS A 241 -12.52 16.01 10.12
N VAL A 242 -13.62 15.33 10.47
CA VAL A 242 -14.95 15.97 10.62
C VAL A 242 -14.97 16.90 11.83
N ALA A 243 -14.40 16.47 12.96
CA ALA A 243 -14.25 17.29 14.16
C ALA A 243 -13.40 18.54 13.90
N ALA A 244 -12.28 18.39 13.16
CA ALA A 244 -11.43 19.47 12.70
C ALA A 244 -12.19 20.56 11.95
N LYS A 245 -12.97 20.14 10.96
CA LYS A 245 -13.68 21.05 10.06
C LYS A 245 -14.87 21.71 10.75
N LYS A 246 -15.51 21.01 11.69
CA LYS A 246 -16.53 21.62 12.56
C LYS A 246 -15.93 22.74 13.42
N ALA A 247 -14.71 22.53 13.94
CA ALA A 247 -13.99 23.55 14.70
C ALA A 247 -13.53 24.73 13.83
N GLU A 248 -13.03 24.47 12.62
CA GLU A 248 -12.65 25.50 11.64
C GLU A 248 -13.87 26.33 11.19
N LYS A 249 -14.99 25.68 10.86
CA LYS A 249 -16.24 26.37 10.51
C LYS A 249 -16.72 27.26 11.66
N ALA A 250 -16.65 26.78 12.91
CA ALA A 250 -17.00 27.60 14.06
C ALA A 250 -16.09 28.84 14.18
N ARG A 251 -14.78 28.72 13.88
CA ARG A 251 -13.86 29.87 13.83
C ARG A 251 -14.21 30.86 12.72
N LEU A 252 -14.55 30.36 11.52
CA LEU A 252 -14.96 31.20 10.39
C LEU A 252 -16.29 31.91 10.67
N ASP A 253 -17.27 31.23 11.28
CA ASP A 253 -18.55 31.83 11.64
C ASP A 253 -18.36 32.95 12.68
N ILE A 254 -17.44 32.77 13.64
CA ILE A 254 -17.04 33.82 14.60
C ILE A 254 -16.38 35.00 13.87
N ALA A 255 -15.40 34.74 13.00
CA ALA A 255 -14.70 35.78 12.26
C ALA A 255 -15.64 36.57 11.31
N VAL A 256 -16.62 35.90 10.69
CA VAL A 256 -17.66 36.53 9.88
C VAL A 256 -18.61 37.36 10.74
N ALA A 257 -18.99 36.87 11.93
CA ALA A 257 -19.81 37.62 12.86
C ALA A 257 -19.08 38.88 13.37
N ASP A 258 -17.78 38.78 13.66
CA ASP A 258 -16.94 39.90 14.06
C ASP A 258 -16.73 40.90 12.92
N ALA A 259 -16.53 40.42 11.69
CA ALA A 259 -16.46 41.28 10.51
C ALA A 259 -17.79 41.99 10.21
N LEU A 260 -18.93 41.30 10.37
CA LEU A 260 -20.27 41.89 10.26
C LEU A 260 -20.56 42.87 11.39
N ALA A 261 -20.07 42.61 12.60
CA ALA A 261 -20.18 43.54 13.72
C ALA A 261 -19.32 44.79 13.48
N ALA A 262 -18.09 44.63 12.99
CA ALA A 262 -17.22 45.73 12.58
C ALA A 262 -17.83 46.55 11.43
N TYR A 263 -18.42 45.88 10.44
CA TYR A 263 -19.14 46.51 9.33
C TYR A 263 -20.39 47.27 9.79
N LYS A 264 -21.19 46.70 10.70
CA LYS A 264 -22.34 47.36 11.33
C LYS A 264 -21.93 48.54 12.22
N THR A 265 -20.74 48.46 12.83
CA THR A 265 -20.17 49.58 13.63
C THR A 265 -19.66 50.71 12.73
N GLN A 266 -19.28 50.41 11.48
CA GLN A 266 -18.98 51.41 10.46
C GLN A 266 -20.23 52.03 9.80
N GLN A 267 -21.40 51.40 9.91
CA GLN A 267 -22.67 51.89 9.36
C GLN A 267 -23.68 52.23 10.47
N ALA A 268 -23.37 53.22 11.31
CA ALA A 268 -24.40 53.88 12.10
C ALA A 268 -25.13 54.91 11.22
N GLY A 269 -26.21 54.47 10.55
CA GLY A 269 -27.14 55.28 9.77
C GLY A 269 -28.30 54.45 9.18
N GLU A 270 -29.41 54.37 9.92
CA GLU A 270 -30.81 54.01 9.55
C GLU A 270 -31.14 52.70 8.75
N VAL A 271 -31.65 51.67 9.48
CA VAL A 271 -32.84 50.76 9.34
C VAL A 271 -33.53 50.53 7.95
N PRO A 272 -34.16 49.37 7.59
CA PRO A 272 -34.46 48.11 8.33
C PRO A 272 -34.00 46.79 7.69
N ALA A 273 -34.18 45.73 8.49
CA ALA A 273 -33.83 44.33 8.29
C ALA A 273 -34.46 43.61 7.08
N ALA A 274 -33.66 42.76 6.45
CA ALA A 274 -34.10 41.63 5.63
C ALA A 274 -33.62 40.33 6.27
N SER A 275 -34.53 39.35 6.35
CA SER A 275 -34.32 38.03 6.95
C SER A 275 -33.31 37.20 6.16
N ALA A 276 -32.24 36.74 6.80
CA ALA A 276 -31.38 35.70 6.26
C ALA A 276 -32.03 34.33 6.49
N ALA A 277 -32.34 33.65 5.38
CA ALA A 277 -32.82 32.29 5.35
C ALA A 277 -31.73 31.32 5.83
N ALA A 278 -32.13 30.33 6.64
CA ALA A 278 -31.27 29.25 7.10
C ALA A 278 -30.87 28.33 5.93
N GLY A 279 -29.58 28.01 5.83
CA GLY A 279 -29.05 27.06 4.84
C GLY A 279 -29.38 25.59 5.18
N PRO A 280 -29.27 24.66 4.21
CA PRO A 280 -29.71 23.28 4.37
C PRO A 280 -28.81 22.44 5.27
N VAL A 281 -29.39 21.39 5.85
CA VAL A 281 -28.71 20.32 6.59
C VAL A 281 -27.80 19.53 5.63
N ALA A 282 -26.53 19.31 5.97
CA ALA A 282 -25.60 18.53 5.14
C ALA A 282 -26.02 17.04 5.08
N GLY A 283 -25.92 16.42 3.90
CA GLY A 283 -26.11 14.98 3.68
C GLY A 283 -27.56 14.49 3.76
N PHE A 284 -28.53 15.34 3.43
CA PHE A 284 -29.97 15.03 3.42
C PHE A 284 -30.54 14.49 4.75
N GLY A 285 -29.86 14.72 5.88
CA GLY A 285 -30.33 14.27 7.20
C GLY A 285 -30.15 12.77 7.48
N ILE A 286 -29.32 12.07 6.69
CA ILE A 286 -28.95 10.67 6.94
C ILE A 286 -27.82 10.60 7.97
N ASP A 287 -28.01 9.77 9.00
CA ASP A 287 -26.93 9.36 9.90
C ASP A 287 -26.09 8.26 9.25
N TRP A 288 -24.81 8.56 9.01
CA TRP A 288 -23.86 7.67 8.35
C TRP A 288 -22.95 6.91 9.32
N GLY A 289 -23.09 7.12 10.64
CA GLY A 289 -22.12 6.64 11.65
C GLY A 289 -22.03 5.11 11.76
N ASP A 290 -23.13 4.42 11.48
CA ASP A 290 -23.27 2.96 11.54
C ASP A 290 -23.57 2.31 10.17
N VAL A 291 -23.68 3.12 9.11
CA VAL A 291 -23.86 2.63 7.74
C VAL A 291 -22.56 1.97 7.27
N PRO A 292 -22.59 0.69 6.84
CA PRO A 292 -21.40 -0.01 6.38
C PRO A 292 -20.64 0.78 5.31
N THR A 293 -19.34 0.96 5.52
CA THR A 293 -18.46 1.63 4.55
C THR A 293 -17.69 0.61 3.76
N ARG A 294 -17.81 0.66 2.43
CA ARG A 294 -16.97 -0.10 1.52
C ARG A 294 -15.92 0.82 0.91
N ASN A 295 -14.65 0.51 1.11
CA ASN A 295 -13.57 1.18 0.39
C ASN A 295 -13.46 0.59 -1.02
N ILE A 296 -13.70 1.41 -2.05
CA ILE A 296 -13.63 1.04 -3.46
C ILE A 296 -12.57 1.89 -4.13
N THR A 297 -11.57 1.24 -4.74
CA THR A 297 -10.54 1.94 -5.51
C THR A 297 -11.02 2.09 -6.95
N VAL A 298 -11.21 3.34 -7.39
CA VAL A 298 -11.34 3.63 -8.83
C VAL A 298 -9.96 3.82 -9.43
N PHE A 299 -9.74 3.35 -10.65
CA PHE A 299 -8.44 3.38 -11.29
C PHE A 299 -8.51 3.95 -12.71
N TYR A 300 -7.39 4.47 -13.18
CA TYR A 300 -7.23 5.00 -14.52
C TYR A 300 -7.19 3.85 -15.54
N PRO A 301 -8.16 3.74 -16.47
CA PRO A 301 -8.32 2.55 -17.31
C PRO A 301 -7.52 2.61 -18.62
N GLY A 302 -6.92 3.75 -18.96
CA GLY A 302 -6.29 3.97 -20.27
C GLY A 302 -7.27 3.73 -21.43
N GLN A 303 -6.81 3.06 -22.47
CA GLN A 303 -7.61 2.66 -23.64
C GLN A 303 -8.05 1.19 -23.58
N THR A 304 -8.63 0.76 -22.45
CA THR A 304 -9.16 -0.60 -22.27
C THR A 304 -10.69 -0.64 -22.42
N SER A 305 -11.17 -1.05 -23.59
CA SER A 305 -12.61 -1.21 -23.88
C SER A 305 -13.10 -2.65 -23.72
N MET A 306 -14.40 -2.88 -23.93
CA MET A 306 -14.98 -4.23 -23.92
C MET A 306 -14.28 -5.18 -24.89
N GLU A 307 -13.94 -4.77 -26.11
CA GLU A 307 -13.28 -5.70 -27.04
C GLU A 307 -11.86 -6.07 -26.62
N TRP A 308 -11.19 -5.17 -25.86
CA TRP A 308 -9.89 -5.45 -25.26
C TRP A 308 -10.03 -6.50 -24.16
N MET A 309 -11.03 -6.33 -23.29
CA MET A 309 -11.33 -7.24 -22.18
C MET A 309 -11.72 -8.65 -22.64
N LEU A 310 -12.44 -8.74 -23.77
CA LEU A 310 -12.95 -9.98 -24.34
C LEU A 310 -11.91 -10.78 -25.14
N THR A 311 -10.68 -10.26 -25.30
CA THR A 311 -9.64 -10.90 -26.11
C THR A 311 -8.49 -11.42 -25.23
N GLY A 312 -8.18 -12.71 -25.33
CA GLY A 312 -7.14 -13.37 -24.53
C GLY A 312 -5.72 -12.83 -24.77
N LYS A 313 -5.44 -12.41 -26.01
CA LYS A 313 -4.18 -11.73 -26.37
C LYS A 313 -3.97 -10.42 -25.61
N ASP A 314 -5.03 -9.65 -25.44
CA ASP A 314 -4.98 -8.28 -24.91
C ASP A 314 -5.07 -8.27 -23.37
N HIS A 315 -6.09 -8.93 -22.81
CA HIS A 315 -6.39 -8.92 -21.38
C HIS A 315 -5.76 -10.09 -20.59
N GLY A 316 -5.41 -11.21 -21.25
CA GLY A 316 -4.86 -12.41 -20.61
C GLY A 316 -5.84 -13.18 -19.70
N GLY A 317 -6.76 -12.49 -19.03
CA GLY A 317 -7.83 -13.05 -18.19
C GLY A 317 -9.20 -13.16 -18.89
N ALA A 318 -9.25 -13.06 -20.21
CA ALA A 318 -10.51 -13.07 -20.96
C ALA A 318 -11.31 -14.36 -20.73
N ARG A 319 -10.66 -15.53 -20.76
CA ARG A 319 -11.33 -16.83 -20.64
C ARG A 319 -12.13 -16.99 -19.33
N PRO A 320 -11.56 -16.73 -18.13
CA PRO A 320 -12.33 -16.68 -16.89
C PRO A 320 -13.60 -15.82 -16.99
N PHE A 321 -13.51 -14.62 -17.59
CA PHE A 321 -14.64 -13.71 -17.75
C PHE A 321 -15.71 -14.24 -18.73
N ILE A 322 -15.32 -14.68 -19.92
CA ILE A 322 -16.26 -15.09 -20.98
C ILE A 322 -16.80 -16.51 -20.83
N LYS A 323 -16.04 -17.45 -20.26
CA LYS A 323 -16.39 -18.88 -20.18
C LYS A 323 -16.70 -19.34 -18.76
N ALA A 324 -15.92 -18.92 -17.76
CA ALA A 324 -16.14 -19.36 -16.38
C ALA A 324 -17.20 -18.49 -15.66
N GLY A 325 -17.35 -17.25 -16.10
CA GLY A 325 -18.31 -16.31 -15.57
C GLY A 325 -17.83 -15.48 -14.38
N ASP A 326 -16.52 -15.43 -14.19
CA ASP A 326 -15.89 -14.62 -13.15
C ASP A 326 -16.15 -13.12 -13.37
N ARG A 327 -16.34 -12.39 -12.27
CA ARG A 327 -16.51 -10.93 -12.27
C ARG A 327 -15.14 -10.25 -12.27
N CYS A 328 -15.07 -9.00 -12.71
CA CYS A 328 -13.80 -8.27 -12.65
C CYS A 328 -13.28 -8.16 -11.20
N THR A 329 -14.16 -7.99 -10.22
CA THR A 329 -13.80 -7.93 -8.79
C THR A 329 -13.16 -9.22 -8.28
N THR A 330 -13.56 -10.39 -8.80
CA THR A 330 -12.98 -11.69 -8.44
C THR A 330 -11.47 -11.75 -8.68
N CYS A 331 -10.99 -11.06 -9.72
CA CYS A 331 -9.57 -11.04 -10.09
C CYS A 331 -8.86 -9.75 -9.67
N HIS A 332 -9.57 -8.61 -9.65
CA HIS A 332 -8.95 -7.28 -9.66
C HIS A 332 -9.28 -6.39 -8.46
N ASP A 333 -10.18 -6.79 -7.55
CA ASP A 333 -10.62 -5.91 -6.45
C ASP A 333 -9.46 -5.45 -5.56
N LYS A 334 -8.46 -6.32 -5.34
CA LYS A 334 -7.27 -6.03 -4.53
C LYS A 334 -6.06 -5.49 -5.32
N GLU A 335 -6.17 -5.34 -6.65
CA GLU A 335 -5.06 -4.85 -7.49
C GLU A 335 -5.41 -3.61 -8.33
N ALA A 336 -6.60 -3.03 -8.17
CA ALA A 336 -7.08 -1.86 -8.92
C ALA A 336 -6.09 -0.68 -8.91
N ALA A 337 -5.51 -0.34 -7.76
CA ALA A 337 -4.51 0.73 -7.67
C ALA A 337 -3.27 0.46 -8.53
N ALA A 338 -2.73 -0.77 -8.43
CA ALA A 338 -1.56 -1.18 -9.19
C ALA A 338 -1.84 -1.30 -10.70
N MET A 339 -3.08 -1.63 -11.09
CA MET A 339 -3.50 -1.57 -12.49
C MET A 339 -3.48 -0.13 -12.99
N GLY A 340 -4.10 0.78 -12.26
CA GLY A 340 -4.12 2.21 -12.59
C GLY A 340 -2.73 2.79 -12.79
N GLU A 341 -1.78 2.41 -11.94
CA GLU A 341 -0.39 2.87 -12.04
C GLU A 341 0.31 2.40 -13.34
N LYS A 342 0.09 1.14 -13.75
CA LYS A 342 0.64 0.64 -15.01
C LYS A 342 0.03 1.33 -16.23
N MET A 343 -1.25 1.68 -16.16
CA MET A 343 -1.92 2.39 -17.24
C MET A 343 -1.44 3.83 -17.33
N VAL A 344 -1.40 4.56 -16.21
CA VAL A 344 -1.06 5.99 -16.22
C VAL A 344 0.40 6.24 -16.60
N THR A 345 1.30 5.30 -16.32
CA THR A 345 2.72 5.34 -16.72
C THR A 345 2.98 4.91 -18.16
N GLY A 346 1.95 4.46 -18.90
CA GLY A 346 2.11 3.96 -20.26
C GLY A 346 2.72 2.55 -20.36
N GLN A 347 2.96 1.86 -19.24
CA GLN A 347 3.46 0.47 -19.25
C GLN A 347 2.45 -0.49 -19.90
N LYS A 348 1.16 -0.16 -19.88
CA LYS A 348 0.09 -0.95 -20.50
C LYS A 348 -1.03 -0.04 -21.01
N ALA A 349 -1.56 -0.34 -22.19
CA ALA A 349 -2.81 0.20 -22.75
C ALA A 349 -3.04 1.73 -22.64
N GLU A 350 -1.97 2.53 -22.60
CA GLU A 350 -2.03 3.98 -22.69
C GLU A 350 -0.88 4.47 -23.59
N PRO A 351 -1.16 4.84 -24.85
CA PRO A 351 -0.14 5.34 -25.76
C PRO A 351 0.29 6.79 -25.46
N THR A 352 -0.51 7.53 -24.70
CA THR A 352 -0.31 8.97 -24.43
C THR A 352 -0.43 9.27 -22.92
N PRO A 353 0.54 8.82 -22.08
CA PRO A 353 0.48 9.02 -20.65
C PRO A 353 0.56 10.51 -20.27
N ILE A 354 -0.16 10.93 -19.23
CA ILE A 354 -0.13 12.29 -18.67
C ILE A 354 0.87 12.28 -17.50
N PRO A 355 2.03 12.95 -17.61
CA PRO A 355 3.03 12.96 -16.53
C PRO A 355 2.44 13.50 -15.23
N GLY A 356 2.63 12.77 -14.12
CA GLY A 356 2.16 13.18 -12.80
C GLY A 356 0.69 12.86 -12.50
N LYS A 357 -0.11 12.42 -13.47
CA LYS A 357 -1.50 12.02 -13.20
C LYS A 357 -1.51 10.80 -12.28
N ARG A 358 -2.34 10.82 -11.24
CA ARG A 358 -2.47 9.69 -10.31
C ARG A 358 -3.13 8.49 -10.98
N GLY A 359 -2.62 7.29 -10.72
CA GLY A 359 -3.17 6.05 -11.28
C GLY A 359 -4.50 5.61 -10.66
N SER A 360 -4.82 6.01 -9.43
CA SER A 360 -6.02 5.56 -8.73
C SER A 360 -6.50 6.49 -7.63
N ILE A 361 -7.75 6.31 -7.20
CA ILE A 361 -8.41 7.05 -6.12
C ILE A 361 -9.08 6.05 -5.19
N PRO A 362 -8.69 5.98 -3.90
CA PRO A 362 -9.44 5.24 -2.90
C PRO A 362 -10.71 6.03 -2.52
N VAL A 363 -11.88 5.40 -2.67
CA VAL A 363 -13.18 6.03 -2.42
C VAL A 363 -13.92 5.28 -1.34
N ASN A 364 -14.32 5.96 -0.28
CA ASN A 364 -15.24 5.39 0.71
C ASN A 364 -16.67 5.52 0.19
N VAL A 365 -17.36 4.39 0.05
CA VAL A 365 -18.73 4.30 -0.44
C VAL A 365 -19.63 3.78 0.66
N GLN A 366 -20.73 4.49 0.92
CA GLN A 366 -21.80 4.09 1.82
C GLN A 366 -23.13 4.19 1.09
N ALA A 367 -24.06 3.29 1.39
CA ALA A 367 -25.40 3.31 0.82
C ALA A 367 -26.44 3.17 1.94
N ALA A 368 -27.49 3.98 1.86
CA ALA A 368 -28.63 3.92 2.75
C ALA A 368 -29.92 4.14 1.95
N HIS A 369 -31.05 3.72 2.48
CA HIS A 369 -32.35 4.02 1.85
C HIS A 369 -33.42 4.29 2.89
N ASP A 370 -34.43 5.07 2.51
CA ASP A 370 -35.71 5.11 3.23
C ASP A 370 -36.77 4.34 2.42
N THR A 371 -38.06 4.64 2.62
CA THR A 371 -39.14 3.99 1.86
C THR A 371 -39.33 4.54 0.44
N GLU A 372 -38.75 5.70 0.14
CA GLU A 372 -38.92 6.44 -1.10
C GLU A 372 -37.60 6.66 -1.87
N ASN A 373 -36.46 6.75 -1.18
CA ASN A 373 -35.20 7.24 -1.72
C ASN A 373 -34.02 6.32 -1.39
N LEU A 374 -33.09 6.24 -2.35
CA LEU A 374 -31.73 5.74 -2.19
C LEU A 374 -30.79 6.92 -1.95
N TYR A 375 -29.88 6.75 -0.99
CA TYR A 375 -28.81 7.68 -0.66
C TYR A 375 -27.46 6.99 -0.88
N LEU A 376 -26.59 7.63 -1.65
CA LEU A 376 -25.22 7.17 -1.88
C LEU A 376 -24.25 8.23 -1.40
N ARG A 377 -23.27 7.84 -0.60
CA ARG A 377 -22.23 8.74 -0.13
C ARG A 377 -20.87 8.27 -0.61
N PHE A 378 -20.17 9.17 -1.30
CA PHE A 378 -18.82 8.98 -1.82
C PHE A 378 -17.87 9.97 -1.14
N GLU A 379 -16.70 9.49 -0.73
CA GLU A 379 -15.68 10.33 -0.09
C GLU A 379 -14.28 9.94 -0.57
N TRP A 380 -13.49 10.92 -1.02
CA TRP A 380 -12.10 10.72 -1.46
C TRP A 380 -11.27 12.00 -1.34
N GLU A 381 -9.94 11.83 -1.30
CA GLU A 381 -9.00 12.95 -1.26
C GLU A 381 -8.77 13.56 -2.64
N ASP A 382 -8.75 14.89 -2.68
CA ASP A 382 -8.40 15.66 -3.86
C ASP A 382 -6.87 15.80 -3.99
N THR A 383 -6.39 16.18 -5.16
CA THR A 383 -4.96 16.40 -5.41
C THR A 383 -4.72 17.72 -6.13
N ASP A 384 -3.50 18.23 -6.05
CA ASP A 384 -3.11 19.40 -6.83
C ASP A 384 -3.22 19.13 -8.33
N HIS A 385 -3.46 20.19 -9.09
CA HIS A 385 -3.67 20.09 -10.53
C HIS A 385 -2.40 19.67 -11.26
N VAL A 386 -2.54 18.67 -12.13
CA VAL A 386 -1.48 18.20 -13.03
C VAL A 386 -1.78 18.69 -14.45
N PRO A 387 -0.99 19.65 -14.98
CA PRO A 387 -1.24 20.20 -16.31
C PRO A 387 -1.14 19.14 -17.41
N VAL A 388 -2.16 19.09 -18.26
CA VAL A 388 -2.21 18.19 -19.41
C VAL A 388 -1.37 18.76 -20.56
N PRO A 389 -0.32 18.05 -21.04
CA PRO A 389 0.64 18.62 -22.00
C PRO A 389 0.07 18.99 -23.38
N PHE A 390 -1.09 18.42 -23.74
CA PHE A 390 -1.71 18.56 -25.06
C PHE A 390 -3.00 19.40 -25.03
N VAL A 391 -3.26 20.13 -23.95
CA VAL A 391 -4.41 21.05 -23.82
C VAL A 391 -3.90 22.43 -23.44
N ASP A 392 -4.29 23.44 -24.22
CA ASP A 392 -3.98 24.84 -23.91
C ASP A 392 -4.58 25.22 -22.54
N GLY A 393 -3.74 25.74 -21.65
CA GLY A 393 -4.13 26.05 -20.26
C GLY A 393 -4.12 24.85 -19.30
N GLY A 394 -3.74 23.65 -19.76
CA GLY A 394 -3.49 22.47 -18.93
C GLY A 394 -4.73 21.76 -18.37
N LYS A 395 -5.93 22.33 -18.51
CA LYS A 395 -7.20 21.80 -17.98
C LYS A 395 -8.14 21.37 -19.10
N MET A 396 -8.56 20.09 -19.10
CA MET A 396 -9.51 19.58 -20.12
C MET A 396 -10.93 20.15 -19.92
N ASP A 397 -11.34 20.32 -18.67
CA ASP A 397 -12.62 20.89 -18.24
C ASP A 397 -12.37 21.96 -17.17
N PRO A 398 -12.01 23.20 -17.59
CA PRO A 398 -11.65 24.26 -16.67
C PRO A 398 -12.76 24.62 -15.69
N GLU A 399 -14.02 24.44 -16.08
CA GLU A 399 -15.18 24.79 -15.26
C GLU A 399 -15.42 23.79 -14.11
N ASN A 400 -15.02 22.52 -14.28
CA ASN A 400 -15.36 21.46 -13.34
C ASN A 400 -14.10 20.81 -12.75
N PRO A 401 -13.72 21.16 -11.50
CA PRO A 401 -12.64 20.48 -10.79
C PRO A 401 -12.85 18.96 -10.69
N MET A 402 -14.11 18.53 -10.54
CA MET A 402 -14.47 17.12 -10.60
C MET A 402 -15.85 16.88 -11.20
N LYS A 403 -16.07 15.66 -11.70
CA LYS A 403 -17.39 15.11 -12.02
C LYS A 403 -17.50 13.72 -11.42
N LEU A 404 -18.65 13.40 -10.83
CA LEU A 404 -18.98 12.05 -10.34
C LEU A 404 -20.11 11.49 -11.19
N ALA A 405 -19.90 10.32 -11.79
CA ALA A 405 -20.93 9.60 -12.54
C ALA A 405 -21.22 8.25 -11.87
N VAL A 406 -22.50 7.91 -11.69
CA VAL A 406 -22.96 6.66 -11.07
C VAL A 406 -23.93 5.96 -11.99
N MET A 407 -23.75 4.66 -12.16
CA MET A 407 -24.46 3.83 -13.12
C MET A 407 -25.12 2.64 -12.44
N PHE A 408 -26.37 2.38 -12.80
CA PHE A 408 -27.15 1.22 -12.38
C PHE A 408 -27.54 0.35 -13.58
N ALA A 409 -27.53 -0.96 -13.39
CA ALA A 409 -28.01 -1.91 -14.40
C ALA A 409 -28.62 -3.16 -13.74
N THR A 410 -29.45 -3.88 -14.49
CA THR A 410 -29.93 -5.22 -14.13
C THR A 410 -29.08 -6.30 -14.80
N ASP A 411 -29.21 -7.55 -14.37
CA ASP A 411 -28.51 -8.69 -14.99
C ASP A 411 -29.05 -9.06 -16.38
N LYS A 412 -30.09 -8.36 -16.85
CA LYS A 412 -30.59 -8.49 -18.22
C LYS A 412 -29.66 -7.83 -19.24
N VAL A 413 -28.85 -6.86 -18.80
CA VAL A 413 -27.83 -6.24 -19.64
C VAL A 413 -26.60 -7.14 -19.64
N LYS A 414 -26.18 -7.57 -20.82
CA LYS A 414 -25.10 -8.49 -21.05
C LYS A 414 -23.82 -7.96 -20.41
N TYR A 415 -23.24 -8.80 -19.56
CA TYR A 415 -22.04 -8.52 -18.76
C TYR A 415 -22.18 -7.45 -17.67
N ALA A 416 -23.34 -6.82 -17.48
CA ALA A 416 -23.50 -5.82 -16.42
C ALA A 416 -23.16 -6.38 -15.03
N ASP A 417 -23.44 -7.66 -14.80
CA ASP A 417 -23.09 -8.43 -13.61
C ASP A 417 -21.58 -8.58 -13.37
N ARG A 418 -20.76 -8.42 -14.41
CA ARG A 418 -19.31 -8.70 -14.39
C ARG A 418 -18.43 -7.50 -14.67
N SER A 419 -18.83 -6.61 -15.58
CA SER A 419 -18.00 -5.52 -16.11
C SER A 419 -18.40 -4.14 -15.59
N GLY A 420 -19.58 -3.96 -15.01
CA GLY A 420 -20.06 -2.66 -14.53
C GLY A 420 -19.96 -1.57 -15.62
N CYS A 421 -19.37 -0.41 -15.29
CA CYS A 421 -19.19 0.72 -16.20
C CYS A 421 -18.44 0.39 -17.51
N TRP A 422 -17.65 -0.70 -17.54
CA TRP A 422 -16.92 -1.09 -18.75
C TRP A 422 -17.83 -1.53 -19.88
N GLY A 423 -18.99 -2.13 -19.58
CA GLY A 423 -19.95 -2.61 -20.57
C GLY A 423 -20.39 -1.56 -21.59
N THR A 424 -20.15 -0.28 -21.28
CA THR A 424 -20.54 0.87 -22.10
C THR A 424 -19.41 1.49 -22.93
N CYS A 425 -18.17 0.99 -22.78
CA CYS A 425 -16.97 1.55 -23.41
C CYS A 425 -16.45 0.61 -24.51
N HIS A 426 -16.44 1.09 -25.75
CA HIS A 426 -16.06 0.33 -26.94
C HIS A 426 -14.90 1.00 -27.69
N HIS A 427 -14.13 0.26 -28.51
CA HIS A 427 -12.98 0.82 -29.24
C HIS A 427 -13.32 1.97 -30.20
N ASP A 428 -14.57 2.08 -30.61
CA ASP A 428 -15.08 3.02 -31.61
C ASP A 428 -15.85 4.20 -31.00
N VAL A 429 -15.89 4.32 -29.66
CA VAL A 429 -16.40 5.54 -29.01
C VAL A 429 -15.37 6.66 -29.13
N ARG A 430 -15.82 7.91 -29.04
CA ARG A 430 -14.95 9.09 -29.13
C ARG A 430 -13.73 8.96 -28.21
N SER A 431 -12.58 9.41 -28.70
CA SER A 431 -11.26 9.32 -28.05
C SER A 431 -10.69 7.89 -27.86
N MET A 432 -11.34 6.86 -28.41
CA MET A 432 -10.81 5.48 -28.47
C MET A 432 -10.21 5.16 -29.85
N PRO A 433 -9.33 4.13 -29.95
CA PRO A 433 -8.47 3.92 -31.13
C PRO A 433 -9.16 3.76 -32.48
N HIS A 434 -10.40 3.27 -32.52
CA HIS A 434 -11.12 2.98 -33.76
C HIS A 434 -12.35 3.87 -33.97
N ALA A 435 -12.45 4.97 -33.24
CA ALA A 435 -13.49 5.96 -33.48
C ALA A 435 -13.49 6.39 -34.96
N PRO A 436 -14.64 6.41 -35.65
CA PRO A 436 -14.74 7.04 -36.95
C PRO A 436 -14.49 8.55 -36.82
N ASP A 437 -13.94 9.16 -37.87
CA ASP A 437 -13.93 10.61 -38.00
C ASP A 437 -15.36 11.16 -38.12
N ALA A 438 -15.49 12.46 -37.84
CA ALA A 438 -16.79 13.13 -37.79
C ALA A 438 -17.54 13.06 -39.12
N ASP A 439 -16.85 13.18 -40.25
CA ASP A 439 -17.48 13.14 -41.58
C ASP A 439 -18.06 11.74 -41.87
N THR A 440 -17.31 10.69 -41.56
CA THR A 440 -17.77 9.30 -41.67
C THR A 440 -18.96 9.02 -40.76
N ALA A 441 -18.92 9.50 -39.51
CA ALA A 441 -20.01 9.30 -38.56
C ALA A 441 -21.28 10.05 -39.00
N ASN A 442 -21.17 11.33 -39.36
CA ASN A 442 -22.29 12.20 -39.71
C ASN A 442 -22.93 11.87 -41.07
N SER A 443 -22.20 11.23 -41.99
CA SER A 443 -22.73 10.77 -43.28
C SER A 443 -23.38 9.39 -43.22
N SER A 444 -23.32 8.71 -42.08
CA SER A 444 -23.84 7.36 -41.91
C SER A 444 -25.36 7.32 -41.70
N PRO A 445 -26.04 6.20 -41.98
CA PRO A 445 -27.45 6.05 -41.65
C PRO A 445 -27.77 6.21 -40.16
N VAL A 446 -26.83 5.90 -39.27
CA VAL A 446 -27.05 6.02 -37.82
C VAL A 446 -27.14 7.48 -37.35
N ALA A 447 -26.64 8.45 -38.14
CA ALA A 447 -26.78 9.87 -37.84
C ALA A 447 -28.22 10.38 -37.92
N GLN A 448 -29.14 9.59 -38.50
CA GLN A 448 -30.58 9.90 -38.50
C GLN A 448 -31.25 9.57 -37.15
N GLU A 449 -30.64 8.67 -36.37
CA GLU A 449 -31.20 8.11 -35.13
C GLU A 449 -30.42 8.54 -33.88
N LEU A 450 -29.14 8.89 -34.02
CA LEU A 450 -28.24 9.23 -32.90
C LEU A 450 -27.81 10.69 -32.94
N ASP A 451 -27.59 11.28 -31.76
CA ASP A 451 -26.94 12.59 -31.63
C ASP A 451 -25.42 12.40 -31.64
N LEU A 452 -24.83 12.74 -32.79
CA LEU A 452 -23.39 12.64 -33.04
C LEU A 452 -22.66 13.98 -32.87
N SER A 453 -23.31 15.02 -32.34
CA SER A 453 -22.72 16.36 -32.17
C SER A 453 -21.46 16.36 -31.30
N GLN A 454 -21.34 15.38 -30.40
CA GLN A 454 -20.19 15.17 -29.52
C GLN A 454 -19.40 13.90 -29.90
N GLY A 455 -19.56 13.42 -31.14
CA GLY A 455 -19.07 12.13 -31.62
C GLY A 455 -19.82 10.94 -30.99
N LEU A 456 -19.40 9.73 -31.36
CA LEU A 456 -19.96 8.50 -30.78
C LEU A 456 -19.71 8.44 -29.28
N THR A 457 -20.79 8.39 -28.53
CA THR A 457 -20.74 8.26 -27.08
C THR A 457 -20.82 6.80 -26.67
N LYS A 458 -21.00 6.56 -25.37
CA LYS A 458 -21.07 5.22 -24.80
C LYS A 458 -22.32 4.46 -25.28
N TYR A 459 -22.23 3.15 -25.49
CA TYR A 459 -23.34 2.30 -25.91
C TYR A 459 -23.15 0.87 -25.38
N ILE A 460 -24.19 0.03 -25.44
CA ILE A 460 -24.12 -1.40 -25.04
C ILE A 460 -24.47 -2.34 -26.21
N GLU A 461 -24.10 -3.62 -26.10
CA GLU A 461 -24.27 -4.63 -27.17
C GLU A 461 -25.73 -4.82 -27.59
N GLU A 462 -26.68 -4.65 -26.67
CA GLU A 462 -28.12 -4.77 -26.90
C GLU A 462 -28.63 -3.82 -27.98
N SER A 463 -27.96 -2.69 -28.17
CA SER A 463 -28.32 -1.73 -29.21
C SER A 463 -27.76 -2.08 -30.59
N ARG A 464 -26.95 -3.14 -30.71
CA ARG A 464 -26.21 -3.50 -31.92
C ARG A 464 -26.64 -4.86 -32.45
N THR A 465 -26.69 -4.99 -33.78
CA THR A 465 -26.88 -6.28 -34.46
C THR A 465 -25.60 -7.12 -34.43
N LYS A 466 -24.43 -6.48 -34.27
CA LYS A 466 -23.13 -7.14 -34.17
C LYS A 466 -22.06 -6.21 -33.57
N VAL A 467 -21.14 -6.78 -32.79
CA VAL A 467 -19.91 -6.12 -32.33
C VAL A 467 -18.69 -6.94 -32.79
N GLU A 468 -17.77 -6.30 -33.52
CA GLU A 468 -16.48 -6.87 -33.93
C GLU A 468 -15.48 -6.76 -32.77
N VAL A 469 -15.27 -7.88 -32.08
CA VAL A 469 -14.36 -7.97 -30.93
C VAL A 469 -12.91 -8.14 -31.34
N LYS A 470 -12.63 -8.96 -32.34
CA LYS A 470 -11.27 -9.46 -32.57
C LYS A 470 -10.44 -8.52 -33.45
N GLY A 471 -11.08 -7.78 -34.36
CA GLY A 471 -10.39 -6.86 -35.28
C GLY A 471 -9.56 -7.59 -36.34
N ARG A 472 -9.98 -8.82 -36.70
CA ARG A 472 -9.21 -9.69 -37.60
C ARG A 472 -9.02 -9.08 -38.97
N ARG A 473 -7.85 -9.33 -39.56
CA ARG A 473 -7.49 -8.86 -40.91
C ARG A 473 -7.61 -7.33 -41.06
N GLY A 474 -7.28 -6.59 -40.01
CA GLY A 474 -7.33 -5.12 -40.00
C GLY A 474 -8.72 -4.52 -39.85
N LYS A 475 -9.74 -5.31 -39.48
CA LYS A 475 -11.07 -4.77 -39.19
C LYS A 475 -11.02 -3.86 -37.97
N LYS A 476 -11.68 -2.71 -38.06
CA LYS A 476 -11.94 -1.84 -36.90
C LYS A 476 -12.83 -2.60 -35.90
N ARG A 477 -12.44 -2.55 -34.63
CA ARG A 477 -13.19 -3.14 -33.51
C ARG A 477 -14.33 -2.21 -33.08
N GLY A 478 -15.40 -2.81 -32.56
CA GLY A 478 -16.63 -2.10 -32.18
C GLY A 478 -17.80 -2.49 -33.07
N GLY A 479 -18.83 -1.64 -33.14
CA GLY A 479 -20.05 -1.90 -33.88
C GLY A 479 -20.95 -0.68 -34.01
N TRP A 480 -20.39 0.53 -33.98
CA TRP A 480 -21.14 1.79 -34.01
C TRP A 480 -22.11 1.91 -35.19
N ASP A 481 -21.74 1.37 -36.36
CA ASP A 481 -22.53 1.42 -37.59
C ASP A 481 -23.55 0.27 -37.71
N LYS A 482 -23.63 -0.59 -36.70
CA LYS A 482 -24.50 -1.79 -36.67
C LYS A 482 -25.70 -1.62 -35.74
N LEU A 483 -26.23 -0.40 -35.66
CA LEU A 483 -27.39 -0.05 -34.85
C LEU A 483 -28.61 -0.91 -35.23
N LYS A 484 -29.35 -1.37 -34.22
CA LYS A 484 -30.66 -2.01 -34.41
C LYS A 484 -31.71 -0.98 -34.86
N SER A 485 -32.83 -1.45 -35.40
CA SER A 485 -33.95 -0.56 -35.77
C SER A 485 -34.57 0.12 -34.54
N GLY A 486 -35.26 1.26 -34.73
CA GLY A 486 -35.92 1.99 -33.64
C GLY A 486 -36.91 1.13 -32.84
N ASP A 487 -37.67 0.26 -33.50
CA ASP A 487 -38.62 -0.66 -32.84
C ASP A 487 -37.90 -1.70 -31.97
N GLU A 488 -36.76 -2.22 -32.43
CA GLU A 488 -35.93 -3.14 -31.65
C GLU A 488 -35.29 -2.43 -30.47
N LEU A 489 -34.77 -1.21 -30.64
CA LEU A 489 -34.21 -0.42 -29.54
C LEU A 489 -35.27 -0.12 -28.47
N LYS A 490 -36.48 0.23 -28.91
CA LYS A 490 -37.62 0.42 -28.02
C LYS A 490 -37.94 -0.88 -27.26
N ALA A 491 -37.94 -2.02 -27.93
CA ALA A 491 -38.17 -3.31 -27.28
C ALA A 491 -37.09 -3.65 -26.23
N GLU A 492 -35.82 -3.33 -26.47
CA GLU A 492 -34.75 -3.53 -25.47
C GLU A 492 -34.93 -2.56 -24.28
N MET A 493 -35.32 -1.31 -24.53
CA MET A 493 -35.65 -0.32 -23.48
C MET A 493 -36.83 -0.79 -22.61
N ASP A 494 -37.94 -1.20 -23.25
CA ASP A 494 -39.15 -1.71 -22.57
C ASP A 494 -38.86 -3.02 -21.80
N ALA A 495 -37.83 -3.79 -22.21
CA ALA A 495 -37.35 -4.97 -21.50
C ALA A 495 -36.42 -4.67 -20.31
N HIS A 496 -36.11 -3.40 -20.05
CA HIS A 496 -35.13 -2.90 -19.07
C HIS A 496 -33.69 -3.36 -19.33
N LYS A 497 -33.30 -3.39 -20.60
CA LYS A 497 -31.93 -3.69 -21.03
C LYS A 497 -31.20 -2.40 -21.43
N PHE A 498 -31.06 -1.52 -20.47
CA PHE A 498 -30.28 -0.28 -20.58
C PHE A 498 -29.50 -0.08 -19.27
N MET A 499 -28.52 0.82 -19.29
CA MET A 499 -27.84 1.25 -18.07
C MET A 499 -28.27 2.66 -17.70
N ASP A 500 -28.82 2.80 -16.50
CA ASP A 500 -29.25 4.06 -15.89
C ASP A 500 -28.02 4.83 -15.41
N LEU A 501 -27.90 6.11 -15.76
CA LEU A 501 -26.70 6.91 -15.52
C LEU A 501 -27.05 8.29 -14.96
N MET A 502 -26.43 8.62 -13.83
CA MET A 502 -26.47 9.94 -13.20
C MET A 502 -25.09 10.55 -13.18
N ARG A 503 -25.00 11.88 -13.34
CA ARG A 503 -23.73 12.61 -13.28
C ARG A 503 -23.89 13.96 -12.59
N TYR A 504 -22.99 14.21 -11.65
CA TYR A 504 -22.80 15.49 -10.99
C TYR A 504 -21.56 16.20 -11.52
N LYS A 505 -21.64 17.51 -11.74
CA LYS A 505 -20.53 18.39 -12.14
C LYS A 505 -20.30 19.47 -11.07
N SER A 506 -19.09 19.55 -10.51
CA SER A 506 -18.84 20.43 -9.35
C SER A 506 -18.76 21.91 -9.64
N GLY A 507 -18.53 22.33 -10.89
CA GLY A 507 -18.31 23.74 -11.23
C GLY A 507 -19.48 24.65 -10.84
N LYS A 508 -20.68 24.29 -11.30
CA LYS A 508 -21.94 25.01 -11.02
C LYS A 508 -22.92 24.18 -10.18
N GLY A 509 -22.53 22.99 -9.75
CA GLY A 509 -23.39 22.06 -9.05
C GLY A 509 -24.48 21.43 -9.93
N GLU A 510 -24.20 21.26 -11.23
CA GLU A 510 -25.17 20.72 -12.19
C GLU A 510 -25.34 19.21 -12.04
N THR A 511 -26.58 18.76 -12.12
CA THR A 511 -26.95 17.34 -12.18
C THR A 511 -27.54 17.01 -13.56
N GLU A 512 -27.18 15.83 -14.05
CA GLU A 512 -27.66 15.31 -15.34
C GLU A 512 -27.92 13.81 -15.19
N ASP A 513 -29.05 13.33 -15.67
CA ASP A 513 -29.41 11.91 -15.63
C ASP A 513 -30.15 11.45 -16.89
N GLY A 514 -30.04 10.16 -17.16
CA GLY A 514 -30.60 9.50 -18.32
C GLY A 514 -30.07 8.07 -18.45
N ASP A 515 -29.89 7.60 -19.67
CA ASP A 515 -29.55 6.20 -19.94
C ASP A 515 -28.39 6.00 -20.93
N ILE A 516 -27.91 4.76 -20.96
CA ILE A 516 -27.08 4.22 -22.02
C ILE A 516 -27.75 2.97 -22.58
N LEU A 517 -28.20 3.09 -23.83
CA LEU A 517 -28.54 1.97 -24.71
C LEU A 517 -27.77 2.09 -26.02
N ALA A 518 -28.26 2.90 -26.95
CA ALA A 518 -27.66 3.11 -28.26
C ALA A 518 -26.59 4.20 -28.29
N GLN A 519 -26.70 5.14 -27.35
CA GLN A 519 -25.82 6.25 -27.07
C GLN A 519 -25.99 6.66 -25.59
N ARG A 520 -25.12 7.51 -25.08
CA ARG A 520 -25.30 8.15 -23.77
C ARG A 520 -26.26 9.32 -23.89
N GLN A 521 -27.41 9.21 -23.24
CA GLN A 521 -28.36 10.31 -23.05
C GLN A 521 -28.23 10.83 -21.62
N MET A 522 -28.06 12.15 -21.46
CA MET A 522 -27.87 12.81 -20.15
C MET A 522 -29.00 13.79 -19.85
N SER A 523 -30.18 13.54 -20.41
CA SER A 523 -31.37 14.37 -20.25
C SER A 523 -32.61 13.48 -20.26
N GLY A 524 -33.64 13.88 -19.51
CA GLY A 524 -34.94 13.21 -19.52
C GLY A 524 -35.15 12.18 -18.40
N GLY A 525 -34.16 11.96 -17.54
CA GLY A 525 -34.32 11.19 -16.31
C GLY A 525 -35.18 11.89 -15.25
N GLN A 526 -35.48 11.18 -14.17
CA GLN A 526 -36.33 11.65 -13.06
C GLN A 526 -35.74 12.80 -12.23
N GLY A 527 -34.44 13.07 -12.41
CA GLY A 527 -33.65 13.97 -11.59
C GLY A 527 -33.19 13.32 -10.28
N PHE A 528 -32.12 13.86 -9.73
CA PHE A 528 -31.59 13.48 -8.43
C PHE A 528 -30.98 14.72 -7.76
N GLU A 529 -30.91 14.68 -6.43
CA GLU A 529 -30.35 15.76 -5.63
C GLU A 529 -28.92 15.39 -5.21
N VAL A 530 -28.05 16.40 -5.12
CA VAL A 530 -26.67 16.21 -4.67
C VAL A 530 -26.31 17.24 -3.61
N ASP A 531 -25.78 16.77 -2.49
CA ASP A 531 -25.01 17.57 -1.55
C ASP A 531 -23.52 17.23 -1.74
N ALA A 532 -22.82 18.08 -2.48
CA ALA A 532 -21.39 17.95 -2.72
C ALA A 532 -20.66 19.10 -2.03
N ARG A 533 -19.65 18.74 -1.24
CA ARG A 533 -18.84 19.71 -0.51
C ARG A 533 -17.40 19.26 -0.49
N LYS A 534 -16.51 20.24 -0.51
CA LYS A 534 -15.10 20.03 -0.22
C LYS A 534 -14.86 20.40 1.22
N GLU A 535 -14.35 19.43 1.97
CA GLU A 535 -14.12 19.52 3.38
C GLU A 535 -12.60 19.31 3.54
N GLY A 536 -11.84 20.36 3.84
CA GLY A 536 -10.37 20.32 3.74
C GLY A 536 -9.92 19.95 2.31
N ASN A 537 -9.06 18.94 2.18
CA ASN A 537 -8.67 18.38 0.88
C ASN A 537 -9.48 17.13 0.48
N THR A 538 -10.69 16.94 1.02
CA THR A 538 -11.52 15.76 0.78
C THR A 538 -12.85 16.15 0.17
N TRP A 539 -13.21 15.54 -0.96
CA TRP A 539 -14.55 15.63 -1.53
C TRP A 539 -15.49 14.69 -0.77
N ILE A 540 -16.65 15.22 -0.37
CA ILE A 540 -17.77 14.44 0.14
C ILE A 540 -18.97 14.74 -0.74
N VAL A 541 -19.48 13.70 -1.40
CA VAL A 541 -20.62 13.79 -2.31
C VAL A 541 -21.70 12.84 -1.85
N VAL A 542 -22.85 13.39 -1.45
CA VAL A 542 -24.05 12.61 -1.12
C VAL A 542 -25.05 12.81 -2.24
N MET A 543 -25.49 11.72 -2.86
CA MET A 543 -26.52 11.70 -3.89
C MET A 543 -27.81 11.13 -3.30
N LYS A 544 -28.94 11.75 -3.59
CA LYS A 544 -30.28 11.29 -3.22
C LYS A 544 -31.10 11.10 -4.49
N ARG A 545 -31.65 9.90 -4.66
CA ARG A 545 -32.45 9.51 -5.82
C ARG A 545 -33.70 8.77 -5.37
N LYS A 546 -34.84 9.00 -6.01
CA LYS A 546 -36.05 8.19 -5.78
C LYS A 546 -35.82 6.73 -6.21
N LEU A 547 -36.33 5.80 -5.41
CA LEU A 547 -36.30 4.36 -5.69
C LEU A 547 -37.23 4.01 -6.85
N LYS A 548 -38.38 4.68 -6.98
CA LYS A 548 -39.34 4.46 -8.07
C LYS A 548 -39.26 5.60 -9.08
N SER A 549 -39.08 5.25 -10.35
CA SER A 549 -39.16 6.17 -11.49
C SER A 549 -40.24 5.71 -12.48
N ASP A 550 -40.96 6.67 -13.03
CA ASP A 550 -41.88 6.50 -14.17
C ASP A 550 -41.27 6.97 -15.50
N LYS A 551 -40.00 7.41 -15.50
CA LYS A 551 -39.32 7.90 -16.70
C LYS A 551 -38.67 6.75 -17.48
N PRO A 552 -38.82 6.72 -18.81
CA PRO A 552 -38.02 5.84 -19.66
C PRO A 552 -36.52 6.09 -19.46
N GLY A 553 -35.72 5.03 -19.38
CA GLY A 553 -34.27 5.16 -19.16
C GLY A 553 -33.84 5.21 -17.68
N ASP A 554 -34.80 5.21 -16.75
CA ASP A 554 -34.54 5.09 -15.31
C ASP A 554 -34.94 3.71 -14.78
N LEU A 555 -34.07 3.11 -13.97
CA LEU A 555 -34.40 1.91 -13.21
C LEU A 555 -35.18 2.24 -11.94
N SER A 556 -36.36 1.64 -11.81
CA SER A 556 -37.02 1.50 -10.51
C SER A 556 -36.32 0.42 -9.69
N LEU A 557 -35.76 0.81 -8.54
CA LEU A 557 -35.01 -0.04 -7.64
C LEU A 557 -35.94 -0.65 -6.58
N ALA A 558 -36.50 -1.82 -6.88
CA ALA A 558 -37.22 -2.65 -5.92
C ALA A 558 -36.27 -3.20 -4.84
N LEU A 559 -36.69 -3.14 -3.57
CA LEU A 559 -35.88 -3.50 -2.40
C LEU A 559 -35.58 -5.01 -2.31
N ASP A 560 -36.36 -5.86 -2.97
CA ASP A 560 -36.19 -7.32 -3.00
C ASP A 560 -35.25 -7.80 -4.12
N GLN A 561 -34.66 -6.88 -4.89
CA GLN A 561 -33.77 -7.19 -6.00
C GLN A 561 -32.35 -6.69 -5.75
N VAL A 562 -31.41 -7.28 -6.50
CA VAL A 562 -30.00 -6.89 -6.50
C VAL A 562 -29.66 -6.26 -7.85
N TYR A 563 -28.97 -5.13 -7.83
CA TYR A 563 -28.59 -4.37 -9.01
C TYR A 563 -27.08 -4.32 -9.17
N ASN A 564 -26.64 -3.97 -10.37
CA ASN A 564 -25.23 -3.71 -10.67
C ASN A 564 -24.97 -2.22 -10.51
N LEU A 565 -23.95 -1.86 -9.73
CA LEU A 565 -23.46 -0.52 -9.51
C LEU A 565 -22.06 -0.37 -10.11
N GLY A 566 -21.85 0.70 -10.86
CA GLY A 566 -20.52 1.19 -11.20
C GLY A 566 -20.47 2.71 -11.08
N PHE A 567 -19.29 3.28 -10.88
CA PHE A 567 -19.13 4.73 -10.86
C PHE A 567 -17.78 5.16 -11.44
N ALA A 568 -17.68 6.43 -11.79
CA ALA A 568 -16.49 7.04 -12.35
C ALA A 568 -16.29 8.44 -11.79
N ILE A 569 -15.03 8.81 -11.61
CA ILE A 569 -14.61 10.13 -11.14
C ILE A 569 -13.73 10.73 -12.23
N HIS A 570 -14.21 11.82 -12.83
CA HIS A 570 -13.34 12.74 -13.55
C HIS A 570 -12.76 13.68 -12.50
N ASP A 571 -11.52 13.43 -12.08
CA ASP A 571 -10.81 14.30 -11.15
C ASP A 571 -9.95 15.30 -11.91
N ASP A 572 -9.41 16.30 -11.20
CA ASP A 572 -8.38 17.18 -11.73
C ASP A 572 -8.72 17.80 -13.10
N HIS A 573 -9.93 18.36 -13.22
CA HIS A 573 -10.40 18.98 -14.45
C HIS A 573 -10.37 18.07 -15.69
N THR A 574 -10.39 16.74 -15.51
CA THR A 574 -10.33 15.81 -16.63
C THR A 574 -11.68 15.67 -17.35
N ASP A 575 -11.62 15.31 -18.62
CA ASP A 575 -12.79 14.97 -19.41
C ASP A 575 -12.55 13.75 -20.30
N ALA A 576 -13.59 13.33 -21.03
CA ALA A 576 -13.56 12.21 -21.96
C ALA A 576 -13.06 10.92 -21.27
N ARG A 577 -12.07 10.24 -21.86
CA ARG A 577 -11.54 8.95 -21.37
C ARG A 577 -10.59 9.06 -20.18
N PHE A 578 -10.20 10.27 -19.78
CA PHE A 578 -9.11 10.46 -18.80
C PHE A 578 -9.55 10.38 -17.33
N HIS A 579 -10.66 9.70 -17.07
CA HIS A 579 -11.26 9.53 -15.74
C HIS A 579 -10.80 8.25 -15.06
N HIS A 580 -11.04 8.15 -13.76
CA HIS A 580 -10.94 6.91 -13.01
C HIS A 580 -12.31 6.24 -12.95
N VAL A 581 -12.32 4.92 -12.96
CA VAL A 581 -13.55 4.13 -13.03
C VAL A 581 -13.48 2.94 -12.07
N SER A 582 -14.63 2.58 -11.49
CA SER A 582 -14.78 1.43 -10.60
C SER A 582 -14.92 0.13 -11.39
N LEU A 583 -14.58 -0.99 -10.75
CA LEU A 583 -15.09 -2.29 -11.20
C LEU A 583 -16.62 -2.38 -11.03
N GLY A 584 -17.24 -3.46 -11.52
CA GLY A 584 -18.67 -3.72 -11.34
C GLY A 584 -18.98 -4.35 -9.98
N TYR A 585 -19.81 -3.68 -9.18
CA TYR A 585 -20.24 -4.12 -7.84
C TYR A 585 -21.73 -4.45 -7.83
N LYS A 586 -22.16 -5.31 -6.91
CA LYS A 586 -23.56 -5.57 -6.62
C LYS A 586 -24.03 -4.66 -5.49
N ILE A 587 -25.22 -4.10 -5.66
CA ILE A 587 -25.92 -3.35 -4.62
C ILE A 587 -27.26 -4.01 -4.30
N GLY A 588 -27.47 -4.27 -3.02
CA GLY A 588 -28.73 -4.80 -2.47
C GLY A 588 -29.30 -3.85 -1.42
N PHE A 589 -30.51 -4.16 -0.93
CA PHE A 589 -31.21 -3.40 0.09
C PHE A 589 -31.51 -4.32 1.27
N ASP A 590 -31.01 -3.97 2.46
CA ASP A 590 -31.13 -4.78 3.68
C ASP A 590 -30.83 -6.28 3.46
N ASN A 591 -29.88 -6.59 2.58
CA ASN A 591 -29.59 -7.95 2.14
C ASN A 591 -28.21 -8.41 2.65
N GLU A 592 -28.22 -9.49 3.43
CA GLU A 592 -27.01 -10.06 4.07
C GLU A 592 -26.25 -11.07 3.19
N ASP A 593 -26.65 -11.26 1.93
CA ASP A 593 -25.91 -12.14 1.00
C ASP A 593 -24.45 -11.65 0.87
N PRO A 594 -23.46 -12.48 1.23
CA PRO A 594 -22.05 -12.09 1.18
C PRO A 594 -21.52 -11.82 -0.24
N ASN A 595 -22.29 -12.16 -1.29
CA ASN A 595 -21.95 -11.84 -2.67
C ASN A 595 -22.37 -10.42 -3.10
N ILE A 596 -23.00 -9.66 -2.19
CA ILE A 596 -23.39 -8.26 -2.40
C ILE A 596 -22.34 -7.35 -1.74
N GLU A 597 -21.59 -6.61 -2.55
CA GLU A 597 -20.48 -5.80 -2.02
C GLU A 597 -20.92 -4.47 -1.39
N ILE A 598 -22.10 -3.96 -1.74
CA ILE A 598 -22.65 -2.72 -1.21
C ILE A 598 -24.07 -3.00 -0.75
N ASN A 599 -24.33 -2.89 0.55
CA ASN A 599 -25.68 -3.04 1.09
C ASN A 599 -26.22 -1.66 1.46
N ALA A 600 -27.29 -1.23 0.79
CA ALA A 600 -28.06 -0.07 1.20
C ALA A 600 -28.87 -0.45 2.43
N VAL A 601 -28.57 0.18 3.57
CA VAL A 601 -29.27 -0.11 4.83
C VAL A 601 -30.40 0.88 5.08
N LYS A 602 -31.51 0.41 5.65
CA LYS A 602 -32.64 1.28 5.96
C LYS A 602 -32.28 2.36 6.99
N ARG A 603 -32.45 3.64 6.63
CA ARG A 603 -32.26 4.81 7.51
C ARG A 603 -33.33 5.85 7.20
N GLU A 604 -34.04 6.30 8.23
CA GLU A 604 -34.99 7.40 8.09
C GLU A 604 -34.23 8.74 8.12
N ALA A 605 -34.50 9.62 7.17
CA ALA A 605 -33.94 10.98 7.18
C ALA A 605 -34.52 11.77 8.37
N ALA A 606 -33.65 12.32 9.23
CA ALA A 606 -34.11 13.09 10.37
C ALA A 606 -34.82 14.38 9.91
N ALA A 607 -35.99 14.67 10.50
CA ALA A 607 -36.65 15.96 10.31
C ALA A 607 -35.77 17.09 10.87
N ALA A 608 -35.71 18.22 10.16
CA ALA A 608 -34.93 19.39 10.58
C ALA A 608 -35.38 19.86 11.98
N ALA A 609 -34.51 19.68 12.98
CA ALA A 609 -34.76 20.01 14.37
C ALA A 609 -34.23 21.43 14.72
N PRO A 610 -34.86 22.13 15.69
CA PRO A 610 -34.54 23.52 16.02
C PRO A 610 -33.16 23.64 16.71
N ALA A 611 -32.54 24.81 16.50
CA ALA A 611 -31.24 25.16 17.04
C ALA A 611 -31.19 25.02 18.57
N ALA A 612 -30.24 24.23 19.06
CA ALA A 612 -29.94 24.13 20.48
C ALA A 612 -29.22 25.39 20.97
N ALA A 613 -29.66 25.89 22.13
CA ALA A 613 -29.11 27.04 22.81
C ALA A 613 -27.66 26.85 23.27
N ALA A 614 -26.92 27.96 23.31
CA ALA A 614 -25.53 28.05 23.73
C ALA A 614 -25.30 27.57 25.16
N VAL A 615 -24.21 26.83 25.36
CA VAL A 615 -23.59 26.50 26.65
C VAL A 615 -22.26 27.28 26.72
N PRO A 616 -21.87 27.85 27.87
CA PRO A 616 -20.82 28.86 27.92
C PRO A 616 -19.43 28.30 27.61
N THR A 617 -18.67 29.12 26.90
CA THR A 617 -17.29 28.93 26.46
C THR A 617 -16.32 28.84 27.63
N ALA A 618 -15.51 27.77 27.66
CA ALA A 618 -14.24 27.74 28.37
C ALA A 618 -13.15 28.38 27.49
N ALA A 619 -12.16 29.00 28.15
CA ALA A 619 -11.17 29.90 27.56
C ALA A 619 -10.29 29.28 26.46
N VAL A 620 -10.00 30.11 25.45
CA VAL A 620 -9.10 29.89 24.32
C VAL A 620 -7.63 30.08 24.76
N PRO A 621 -6.65 29.23 24.37
CA PRO A 621 -5.24 29.59 24.42
C PRO A 621 -4.79 30.27 23.12
N ALA A 622 -3.81 31.16 23.27
CA ALA A 622 -3.33 32.15 22.30
C ALA A 622 -2.70 31.57 21.02
N ALA A 623 -2.83 32.32 19.92
CA ALA A 623 -2.07 32.14 18.69
C ALA A 623 -0.55 32.29 18.95
N SER A 624 0.27 31.47 18.31
CA SER A 624 1.73 31.47 18.46
C SER A 624 2.37 32.73 17.87
N GLY A 625 3.10 33.50 18.69
CA GLY A 625 3.87 34.68 18.23
C GLY A 625 5.16 34.36 17.47
N ILE A 626 5.30 33.15 16.91
CA ILE A 626 6.49 32.69 16.16
C ILE A 626 6.17 32.77 14.66
N ASP A 627 6.75 33.75 13.98
CA ASP A 627 6.57 34.01 12.54
C ASP A 627 7.67 33.31 11.72
N VAL A 628 7.32 32.19 11.08
CA VAL A 628 8.24 31.32 10.31
C VAL A 628 7.56 30.87 9.02
N ASP A 629 8.27 31.00 7.90
CA ASP A 629 7.84 30.47 6.61
C ASP A 629 8.14 28.97 6.49
N TRP A 630 7.23 28.15 7.04
CA TRP A 630 7.36 26.69 7.02
C TRP A 630 7.45 26.08 5.62
N SER A 631 7.08 26.80 4.55
CA SER A 631 7.21 26.30 3.18
C SER A 631 8.67 26.14 2.73
N LYS A 632 9.62 26.79 3.42
CA LYS A 632 11.07 26.70 3.16
C LYS A 632 11.81 25.78 4.13
N ALA A 633 11.13 25.28 5.16
CA ALA A 633 11.71 24.35 6.11
C ALA A 633 11.94 22.98 5.47
N ALA A 634 13.02 22.30 5.84
CA ALA A 634 13.13 20.88 5.53
C ALA A 634 12.10 20.11 6.35
N SER A 635 11.46 19.12 5.74
CA SER A 635 10.47 18.26 6.38
C SER A 635 10.92 16.80 6.34
N ARG A 636 10.70 16.09 7.45
CA ARG A 636 10.87 14.64 7.54
C ARG A 636 9.82 14.05 8.47
N GLU A 637 9.16 13.00 8.01
CA GLU A 637 8.36 12.15 8.89
C GLU A 637 9.25 11.21 9.71
N ILE A 638 9.07 11.23 11.03
CA ILE A 638 9.74 10.34 11.99
C ILE A 638 8.67 9.56 12.75
N THR A 639 8.69 8.23 12.61
CA THR A 639 7.86 7.36 13.46
C THR A 639 8.56 7.11 14.78
N ILE A 640 7.95 7.57 15.88
CA ILE A 640 8.35 7.23 17.25
C ILE A 640 7.56 6.01 17.72
N PHE A 641 8.12 5.22 18.63
CA PHE A 641 7.49 3.98 19.08
C PHE A 641 7.51 3.82 20.59
N TYR A 642 6.59 2.99 21.10
CA TYR A 642 6.51 2.63 22.50
C TYR A 642 7.61 1.61 22.84
N PRO A 643 8.56 1.93 23.73
CA PRO A 643 9.75 1.11 23.95
C PRO A 643 9.57 0.04 25.03
N GLY A 644 8.41 0.00 25.71
CA GLY A 644 8.15 -0.89 26.83
C GLY A 644 9.15 -0.71 27.97
N GLN A 645 9.83 -1.79 28.36
CA GLN A 645 10.88 -1.86 29.38
C GLN A 645 12.28 -2.03 28.78
N THR A 646 12.50 -1.61 27.53
CA THR A 646 13.82 -1.67 26.89
C THR A 646 14.72 -0.53 27.38
N SER A 647 15.80 -0.86 28.08
CA SER A 647 16.80 0.10 28.54
C SER A 647 18.13 -0.05 27.77
N MET A 648 19.11 0.82 28.05
CA MET A 648 20.47 0.67 27.53
C MET A 648 21.09 -0.70 27.84
N GLU A 649 20.95 -1.25 29.04
CA GLU A 649 21.51 -2.56 29.35
C GLU A 649 20.86 -3.69 28.53
N TRP A 650 19.57 -3.54 28.19
CA TRP A 650 18.86 -4.47 27.31
C TRP A 650 19.46 -4.40 25.89
N MET A 651 19.65 -3.19 25.36
CA MET A 651 20.21 -2.96 24.02
C MET A 651 21.65 -3.47 23.85
N LEU A 652 22.44 -3.39 24.92
CA LEU A 652 23.86 -3.74 24.92
C LEU A 652 24.14 -5.25 25.06
N THR A 653 23.10 -6.10 25.16
CA THR A 653 23.27 -7.55 25.31
C THR A 653 22.65 -8.35 24.16
N GLY A 654 23.48 -9.16 23.48
CA GLY A 654 23.02 -10.03 22.39
C GLY A 654 21.94 -11.06 22.76
N LYS A 655 21.82 -11.38 24.05
CA LYS A 655 20.76 -12.26 24.57
C LYS A 655 19.38 -11.58 24.47
N ASP A 656 19.34 -10.29 24.77
CA ASP A 656 18.09 -9.55 24.90
C ASP A 656 17.79 -8.79 23.60
N HIS A 657 18.82 -8.22 22.98
CA HIS A 657 18.80 -7.54 21.69
C HIS A 657 19.69 -8.26 20.65
N GLY A 658 19.08 -8.98 19.71
CA GLY A 658 19.80 -9.74 18.67
C GLY A 658 20.76 -8.90 17.80
N GLY A 659 20.53 -7.57 17.72
CA GLY A 659 21.37 -6.59 17.01
C GLY A 659 22.49 -5.96 17.84
N ALA A 660 22.76 -6.42 19.06
CA ALA A 660 23.73 -5.77 19.94
C ALA A 660 25.16 -5.72 19.37
N ARG A 661 25.59 -6.74 18.61
CA ARG A 661 26.95 -6.79 18.03
C ARG A 661 27.18 -5.72 16.95
N PRO A 662 26.30 -5.57 15.93
CA PRO A 662 26.27 -4.41 15.04
C PRO A 662 26.43 -3.08 15.79
N PHE A 663 25.60 -2.84 16.81
CA PHE A 663 25.59 -1.59 17.58
C PHE A 663 26.90 -1.33 18.36
N ILE A 664 27.39 -2.30 19.14
CA ILE A 664 28.57 -2.09 20.01
C ILE A 664 29.90 -2.26 19.31
N LYS A 665 30.00 -3.11 18.28
CA LYS A 665 31.26 -3.44 17.60
C LYS A 665 31.40 -2.86 16.20
N ALA A 666 30.32 -2.86 15.40
CA ALA A 666 30.38 -2.34 14.03
C ALA A 666 30.17 -0.82 13.99
N GLY A 667 29.53 -0.25 15.01
CA GLY A 667 29.25 1.18 15.08
C GLY A 667 27.92 1.58 14.44
N ASP A 668 27.08 0.59 14.09
CA ASP A 668 25.79 0.85 13.45
C ASP A 668 24.85 1.61 14.38
N ARG A 669 24.07 2.53 13.78
CA ARG A 669 23.08 3.34 14.48
C ARG A 669 21.74 2.60 14.49
N CYS A 670 20.86 2.92 15.44
CA CYS A 670 19.55 2.28 15.47
C CYS A 670 18.78 2.49 14.17
N THR A 671 18.87 3.68 13.55
CA THR A 671 18.22 4.00 12.27
C THR A 671 18.70 3.10 11.13
N THR A 672 19.98 2.70 11.09
CA THR A 672 20.53 1.82 10.06
C THR A 672 19.78 0.48 9.96
N CYS A 673 19.31 -0.04 11.09
CA CYS A 673 18.63 -1.33 11.14
C CYS A 673 17.11 -1.19 11.30
N HIS A 674 16.63 -0.17 12.02
CA HIS A 674 15.27 -0.11 12.54
C HIS A 674 14.38 0.99 11.96
N ASP A 675 14.90 1.91 11.13
CA ASP A 675 14.14 3.09 10.64
C ASP A 675 12.81 2.68 9.99
N LYS A 676 12.80 1.59 9.21
CA LYS A 676 11.62 1.09 8.49
C LYS A 676 10.73 0.12 9.27
N GLU A 677 11.08 -0.23 10.52
CA GLU A 677 10.31 -1.18 11.33
C GLU A 677 9.89 -0.64 12.69
N THR A 678 10.09 0.65 12.96
CA THR A 678 9.72 1.35 14.20
C THR A 678 8.27 1.10 14.63
N ALA A 679 7.31 1.23 13.70
CA ALA A 679 5.90 0.95 13.97
C ALA A 679 5.67 -0.51 14.42
N ALA A 680 6.24 -1.48 13.69
CA ALA A 680 6.12 -2.90 14.01
C ALA A 680 6.82 -3.27 15.33
N MET A 681 7.91 -2.58 15.69
CA MET A 681 8.54 -2.72 17.00
C MET A 681 7.60 -2.27 18.11
N GLY A 682 7.02 -1.07 17.96
CA GLY A 682 6.05 -0.52 18.91
C GLY A 682 4.88 -1.47 19.16
N GLU A 683 4.32 -2.05 18.10
CA GLU A 683 3.20 -3.00 18.17
C GLU A 683 3.53 -4.25 19.00
N LYS A 684 4.73 -4.82 18.80
CA LYS A 684 5.20 -5.97 19.61
C LYS A 684 5.35 -5.62 21.09
N MET A 685 5.67 -4.37 21.42
CA MET A 685 5.79 -3.92 22.80
C MET A 685 4.41 -3.72 23.44
N VAL A 686 3.49 -3.01 22.78
CA VAL A 686 2.15 -2.73 23.37
C VAL A 686 1.29 -3.99 23.50
N THR A 687 1.49 -4.99 22.64
CA THR A 687 0.81 -6.29 22.74
C THR A 687 1.44 -7.23 23.77
N GLY A 688 2.56 -6.84 24.40
CA GLY A 688 3.30 -7.69 25.33
C GLY A 688 4.04 -8.86 24.68
N GLN A 689 4.09 -8.95 23.34
CA GLN A 689 4.86 -9.97 22.62
C GLN A 689 6.36 -9.85 22.90
N LYS A 690 6.85 -8.64 23.21
CA LYS A 690 8.26 -8.38 23.53
C LYS A 690 8.40 -7.26 24.55
N ALA A 691 9.34 -7.43 25.49
CA ALA A 691 9.88 -6.42 26.41
C ALA A 691 8.90 -5.45 27.11
N GLU A 692 7.61 -5.80 27.23
CA GLU A 692 6.63 -5.17 28.11
C GLU A 692 5.91 -6.26 28.89
N LYS A 693 5.98 -6.20 30.22
CA LYS A 693 5.35 -7.20 31.10
C LYS A 693 3.95 -6.79 31.54
N THR A 694 3.63 -5.50 31.41
CA THR A 694 2.39 -4.89 31.88
C THR A 694 1.81 -4.02 30.74
N PRO A 695 1.37 -4.64 29.63
CA PRO A 695 0.82 -3.88 28.51
C PRO A 695 -0.44 -3.11 28.93
N ILE A 696 -0.61 -1.90 28.41
CA ILE A 696 -1.79 -1.06 28.63
C ILE A 696 -2.75 -1.33 27.48
N PRO A 697 -3.95 -1.91 27.74
CA PRO A 697 -4.94 -2.14 26.69
C PRO A 697 -5.28 -0.85 25.94
N GLY A 698 -5.30 -0.90 24.61
CA GLY A 698 -5.62 0.26 23.76
C GLY A 698 -4.47 1.27 23.57
N LYS A 699 -3.32 1.12 24.25
CA LYS A 699 -2.18 2.02 24.02
C LYS A 699 -1.60 1.81 22.62
N ARG A 700 -1.48 2.88 21.84
CA ARG A 700 -0.88 2.83 20.50
C ARG A 700 0.59 2.43 20.53
N GLY A 701 1.00 1.59 19.59
CA GLY A 701 2.40 1.13 19.46
C GLY A 701 3.36 2.20 18.96
N SER A 702 2.91 3.11 18.09
CA SER A 702 3.74 4.13 17.45
C SER A 702 2.98 5.39 17.10
N ILE A 703 3.72 6.46 16.84
CA ILE A 703 3.21 7.77 16.43
C ILE A 703 4.05 8.25 15.24
N PRO A 704 3.48 8.39 14.03
CA PRO A 704 4.14 9.13 12.96
C PRO A 704 4.11 10.62 13.30
N VAL A 705 5.28 11.26 13.28
CA VAL A 705 5.45 12.68 13.62
C VAL A 705 6.15 13.36 12.46
N ASN A 706 5.48 14.32 11.82
CA ASN A 706 6.15 15.18 10.86
C ASN A 706 6.98 16.22 11.62
N VAL A 707 8.28 16.27 11.31
CA VAL A 707 9.26 17.17 11.91
C VAL A 707 9.78 18.10 10.84
N GLU A 708 9.57 19.39 11.02
CA GLU A 708 10.08 20.44 10.15
C GLU A 708 11.13 21.27 10.88
N SER A 709 12.21 21.60 10.19
CA SER A 709 13.37 22.29 10.77
C SER A 709 13.89 23.41 9.88
N THR A 710 14.11 24.58 10.47
CA THR A 710 14.70 25.75 9.81
C THR A 710 15.43 26.65 10.82
N HIS A 711 16.24 27.60 10.36
CA HIS A 711 16.90 28.60 11.20
C HIS A 711 17.00 29.96 10.52
N ASP A 712 17.04 31.03 11.31
CA ASP A 712 17.29 32.42 10.86
C ASP A 712 18.77 32.83 11.04
N GLY A 713 19.61 31.92 11.56
CA GLY A 713 21.01 32.15 11.89
C GLY A 713 21.28 32.52 13.34
N GLU A 714 20.25 32.89 14.11
CA GLU A 714 20.30 33.13 15.57
C GLU A 714 19.52 32.08 16.37
N ASN A 715 18.44 31.55 15.79
CA ASN A 715 17.48 30.62 16.39
C ASN A 715 17.28 29.39 15.50
N LEU A 716 17.13 28.24 16.16
CA LEU A 716 16.59 27.01 15.59
C LEU A 716 15.07 27.01 15.77
N TYR A 717 14.35 26.68 14.69
CA TYR A 717 12.92 26.48 14.70
C TYR A 717 12.60 25.02 14.37
N LEU A 718 11.76 24.39 15.19
CA LEU A 718 11.26 23.05 14.97
C LEU A 718 9.74 23.05 15.05
N ARG A 719 9.07 22.42 14.07
CA ARG A 719 7.63 22.14 14.13
C ARG A 719 7.40 20.64 14.14
N PHE A 720 6.67 20.19 15.15
CA PHE A 720 6.25 18.80 15.31
C PHE A 720 4.75 18.73 15.10
N SER A 721 4.30 17.81 14.25
CA SER A 721 2.88 17.56 14.04
C SER A 721 2.55 16.07 14.04
N TRP A 722 1.53 15.68 14.81
CA TRP A 722 1.08 14.29 14.91
C TRP A 722 -0.38 14.19 15.37
N GLU A 723 -0.97 13.03 15.12
CA GLU A 723 -2.36 12.74 15.50
C GLU A 723 -2.49 12.48 17.01
N ASP A 724 -3.46 13.14 17.63
CA ASP A 724 -3.92 12.86 18.99
C ASP A 724 -4.61 11.49 19.06
N SER A 725 -4.72 10.91 20.24
CA SER A 725 -5.42 9.63 20.40
C SER A 725 -6.45 9.69 21.51
N GLU A 726 -7.56 8.97 21.33
CA GLU A 726 -8.50 8.72 22.40
C GLU A 726 -7.81 8.11 23.63
N HIS A 727 -8.31 8.50 24.80
CA HIS A 727 -7.72 8.07 26.05
C HIS A 727 -7.90 6.57 26.26
N ALA A 728 -6.79 5.85 26.46
CA ALA A 728 -6.75 4.46 26.84
C ALA A 728 -6.53 4.38 28.38
N PRO A 729 -7.57 4.08 29.18
CA PRO A 729 -7.46 4.11 30.63
C PRO A 729 -6.42 3.12 31.14
N VAL A 730 -5.52 3.63 31.98
CA VAL A 730 -4.44 2.82 32.56
C VAL A 730 -5.01 1.99 33.71
N PRO A 731 -4.96 0.65 33.64
CA PRO A 731 -5.71 -0.22 34.57
C PRO A 731 -5.18 -0.21 36.00
N PHE A 732 -3.96 0.31 36.23
CA PHE A 732 -3.30 0.36 37.53
C PHE A 732 -3.19 1.77 38.12
N VAL A 733 -3.90 2.75 37.55
CA VAL A 733 -3.99 4.12 38.08
C VAL A 733 -5.45 4.48 38.33
N GLU A 734 -5.75 4.95 39.53
CA GLU A 734 -7.09 5.44 39.87
C GLU A 734 -7.47 6.63 38.96
N GLY A 735 -8.64 6.57 38.34
CA GLY A 735 -9.06 7.56 37.34
C GLY A 735 -8.43 7.39 35.94
N GLY A 736 -7.61 6.35 35.72
CA GLY A 736 -7.10 5.94 34.40
C GLY A 736 -6.01 6.82 33.79
N LYS A 737 -5.71 8.00 34.37
CA LYS A 737 -4.74 8.98 33.84
C LYS A 737 -3.50 9.08 34.74
N MET A 738 -2.30 8.85 34.18
CA MET A 738 -1.04 8.93 34.96
C MET A 738 -0.63 10.38 35.28
N ASP A 739 -0.99 11.32 34.41
CA ASP A 739 -0.73 12.75 34.55
C ASP A 739 -1.99 13.52 34.11
N PRO A 740 -3.01 13.62 34.97
CA PRO A 740 -4.32 14.18 34.60
C PRO A 740 -4.27 15.62 34.11
N GLU A 741 -3.24 16.37 34.53
CA GLU A 741 -3.06 17.78 34.17
C GLU A 741 -2.51 17.97 32.76
N ASN A 742 -1.83 16.97 32.20
CA ASN A 742 -1.09 17.11 30.95
C ASN A 742 -1.50 16.02 29.95
N PRO A 743 -2.47 16.31 29.06
CA PRO A 743 -2.86 15.41 27.97
C PRO A 743 -1.67 14.90 27.15
N MET A 744 -0.72 15.79 26.86
CA MET A 744 0.54 15.46 26.22
C MET A 744 1.74 16.20 26.83
N LYS A 745 2.93 15.63 26.69
CA LYS A 745 4.21 16.32 26.86
C LYS A 745 5.13 15.96 25.70
N LEU A 746 5.80 16.95 25.11
CA LEU A 746 6.90 16.74 24.15
C LEU A 746 8.22 17.03 24.86
N ALA A 747 9.20 16.15 24.72
CA ALA A 747 10.56 16.39 25.16
C ALA A 747 11.52 16.23 23.98
N VAL A 748 12.38 17.22 23.76
CA VAL A 748 13.37 17.28 22.68
C VAL A 748 14.77 17.24 23.30
N MET A 749 15.65 16.40 22.77
CA MET A 749 16.99 16.16 23.28
C MET A 749 18.04 16.57 22.25
N PHE A 750 19.05 17.28 22.71
CA PHE A 750 20.26 17.60 21.95
C PHE A 750 21.50 17.09 22.67
N ALA A 751 22.43 16.50 21.92
CA ALA A 751 23.72 16.06 22.46
C ALA A 751 24.83 16.14 21.41
N THR A 752 26.08 16.04 21.87
CA THR A 752 27.24 15.89 20.99
C THR A 752 27.69 14.43 20.93
N ASP A 753 28.59 14.11 20.01
CA ASP A 753 29.23 12.78 19.93
C ASP A 753 30.20 12.49 21.09
N LYS A 754 30.41 13.47 21.99
CA LYS A 754 31.16 13.27 23.23
C LYS A 754 30.37 12.44 24.25
N VAL A 755 29.04 12.42 24.14
CA VAL A 755 28.19 11.58 24.98
C VAL A 755 28.10 10.19 24.37
N LYS A 756 28.53 9.19 25.12
CA LYS A 756 28.68 7.83 24.67
C LYS A 756 27.35 7.26 24.20
N TYR A 757 27.36 6.74 22.97
CA TYR A 757 26.22 6.21 22.25
C TYR A 757 25.13 7.22 21.86
N ALA A 758 25.27 8.52 22.16
CA ALA A 758 24.28 9.51 21.74
C ALA A 758 24.09 9.51 20.21
N ASP A 759 25.17 9.27 19.47
CA ASP A 759 25.20 9.10 18.01
C ASP A 759 24.40 7.91 17.49
N ARG A 760 24.23 6.88 18.33
CA ARG A 760 23.62 5.59 17.91
C ARG A 760 22.24 5.37 18.50
N SER A 761 22.02 5.75 19.76
CA SER A 761 20.80 5.45 20.53
C SER A 761 19.93 6.67 20.84
N GLY A 762 20.44 7.90 20.68
CA GLY A 762 19.68 9.11 20.98
C GLY A 762 19.10 9.09 22.40
N CYS A 763 17.80 9.36 22.53
CA CYS A 763 17.08 9.43 23.82
C CYS A 763 17.19 8.16 24.67
N TRP A 764 17.46 7.00 24.06
CA TRP A 764 17.65 5.74 24.81
C TRP A 764 18.85 5.77 25.74
N GLY A 765 19.90 6.53 25.40
CA GLY A 765 21.11 6.65 26.20
C GLY A 765 20.86 7.04 27.66
N THR A 766 19.71 7.62 27.94
CA THR A 766 19.31 8.11 29.26
C THR A 766 18.44 7.12 30.06
N CYS A 767 18.01 6.01 29.45
CA CYS A 767 17.07 5.05 30.02
C CYS A 767 17.78 3.79 30.53
N HIS A 768 17.72 3.53 31.83
CA HIS A 768 18.40 2.42 32.51
C HIS A 768 17.42 1.51 33.26
N HIS A 769 17.79 0.26 33.56
CA HIS A 769 16.90 -0.70 34.25
C HIS A 769 16.46 -0.29 35.66
N ASP A 770 17.21 0.59 36.31
CA ASP A 770 17.10 0.98 37.72
C ASP A 770 16.53 2.39 37.93
N ILE A 771 16.10 3.07 36.86
CA ILE A 771 15.34 4.31 37.00
C ILE A 771 13.92 4.02 37.47
N ARG A 772 13.21 5.04 37.96
CA ARG A 772 11.82 4.92 38.40
C ARG A 772 10.95 4.26 37.35
N SER A 773 10.05 3.37 37.78
CA SER A 773 9.14 2.56 36.95
C SER A 773 9.78 1.46 36.08
N MET A 774 11.10 1.22 36.19
CA MET A 774 11.81 0.15 35.46
C MET A 774 12.08 -1.08 36.36
N PRO A 775 12.41 -2.26 35.80
CA PRO A 775 12.40 -3.52 36.55
C PRO A 775 13.31 -3.62 37.78
N HIS A 776 14.38 -2.83 37.87
CA HIS A 776 15.37 -2.92 38.96
C HIS A 776 15.49 -1.61 39.76
N THR A 777 14.47 -0.75 39.74
CA THR A 777 14.44 0.44 40.59
C THR A 777 14.72 0.03 42.05
N PRO A 778 15.64 0.71 42.76
CA PRO A 778 15.79 0.51 44.21
C PRO A 778 14.57 1.02 44.97
N ASP A 779 14.31 0.44 46.13
CA ASP A 779 13.30 0.93 47.06
C ASP A 779 13.67 2.34 47.55
N ALA A 780 12.68 3.19 47.81
CA ALA A 780 12.91 4.58 48.20
C ALA A 780 13.75 4.70 49.48
N GLU A 781 13.56 3.81 50.45
CA GLU A 781 14.37 3.76 51.68
C GLU A 781 15.84 3.46 51.39
N ILE A 782 16.12 2.54 50.47
CA ILE A 782 17.47 2.17 50.05
C ILE A 782 18.12 3.34 49.30
N ALA A 783 17.37 3.98 48.40
CA ALA A 783 17.86 5.11 47.64
C ALA A 783 18.18 6.31 48.54
N ASN A 784 17.26 6.68 49.44
CA ASN A 784 17.40 7.80 50.37
C ASN A 784 18.47 7.56 51.45
N GLY A 785 18.69 6.30 51.87
CA GLY A 785 19.75 5.94 52.81
C GLY A 785 21.15 5.80 52.20
N SER A 786 21.30 5.99 50.89
CA SER A 786 22.56 5.80 50.18
C SER A 786 23.43 7.07 50.15
N PRO A 787 24.76 6.96 49.94
CA PRO A 787 25.62 8.13 49.78
C PRO A 787 25.25 9.04 48.61
N VAL A 788 24.58 8.51 47.56
CA VAL A 788 24.17 9.34 46.41
C VAL A 788 23.02 10.29 46.74
N ALA A 789 22.24 10.04 47.81
CA ALA A 789 21.19 10.94 48.26
C ALA A 789 21.71 12.31 48.76
N GLN A 790 23.02 12.42 49.03
CA GLN A 790 23.66 13.69 49.36
C GLN A 790 23.92 14.58 48.13
N GLN A 791 23.87 14.01 46.93
CA GLN A 791 24.21 14.70 45.68
C GLN A 791 23.06 14.71 44.66
N LEU A 792 22.03 13.88 44.84
CA LEU A 792 20.89 13.76 43.92
C LEU A 792 19.59 14.23 44.59
N ASP A 793 18.71 14.83 43.79
CA ASP A 793 17.32 15.05 44.18
C ASP A 793 16.52 13.77 43.90
N LEU A 794 16.22 13.03 44.96
CA LEU A 794 15.45 11.79 44.91
C LEU A 794 13.97 11.98 45.22
N SER A 795 13.47 13.23 45.33
CA SER A 795 12.06 13.53 45.62
C SER A 795 11.09 12.89 44.62
N GLN A 796 11.55 12.69 43.39
CA GLN A 796 10.82 12.10 42.27
C GLN A 796 11.28 10.67 41.93
N GLY A 797 12.11 10.07 42.81
CA GLY A 797 12.87 8.85 42.54
C GLY A 797 14.00 9.05 41.53
N LEU A 798 14.71 7.97 41.19
CA LEU A 798 15.75 8.01 40.17
C LEU A 798 15.15 8.31 38.80
N THR A 799 15.55 9.41 38.17
CA THR A 799 14.93 9.89 36.93
C THR A 799 15.61 9.35 35.68
N LYS A 800 16.67 9.99 35.21
CA LYS A 800 17.44 9.63 34.01
C LYS A 800 18.90 9.97 34.26
N TYR A 801 19.82 9.18 33.73
CA TYR A 801 21.25 9.46 33.82
C TYR A 801 21.97 8.88 32.61
N ILE A 802 23.21 9.26 32.39
CA ILE A 802 24.08 8.74 31.31
C ILE A 802 25.35 8.13 31.88
N GLU A 803 26.09 7.37 31.07
CA GLU A 803 27.29 6.64 31.50
C GLU A 803 28.39 7.58 32.02
N GLU A 804 28.47 8.79 31.48
CA GLU A 804 29.42 9.85 31.85
C GLU A 804 29.34 10.20 33.33
N SER A 805 28.17 10.05 33.95
CA SER A 805 27.97 10.34 35.37
C SER A 805 28.33 9.18 36.32
N ARG A 806 28.70 8.01 35.76
CA ARG A 806 28.88 6.77 36.51
C ARG A 806 30.31 6.26 36.42
N ILE A 807 30.81 5.69 37.52
CA ILE A 807 32.07 4.95 37.51
C ILE A 807 31.88 3.53 36.95
N LYS A 808 30.64 3.01 36.95
CA LYS A 808 30.31 1.67 36.45
C LYS A 808 28.82 1.48 36.19
N ILE A 809 28.49 0.77 35.09
CA ILE A 809 27.14 0.27 34.80
C ILE A 809 27.18 -1.27 34.65
N GLU A 810 26.33 -1.98 35.41
CA GLU A 810 26.11 -3.42 35.28
C GLU A 810 25.13 -3.73 34.15
N VAL A 811 25.67 -4.10 33.00
CA VAL A 811 24.90 -4.38 31.78
C VAL A 811 24.30 -5.78 31.75
N LYS A 812 25.00 -6.79 32.28
CA LYS A 812 24.65 -8.20 32.01
C LYS A 812 23.72 -8.80 33.06
N GLY A 813 23.79 -8.32 34.31
CA GLY A 813 23.02 -8.87 35.43
C GLY A 813 23.39 -10.32 35.75
N ARG A 814 24.65 -10.72 35.48
CA ARG A 814 25.10 -12.11 35.69
C ARG A 814 25.03 -12.48 37.17
N ARG A 815 24.63 -13.73 37.44
CA ARG A 815 24.51 -14.29 38.81
C ARG A 815 23.53 -13.51 39.69
N GLY A 816 22.42 -13.04 39.12
CA GLY A 816 21.35 -12.36 39.86
C GLY A 816 21.64 -10.90 40.22
N LYS A 817 22.71 -10.30 39.69
CA LYS A 817 22.98 -8.88 39.90
C LYS A 817 21.89 -8.01 39.26
N LYS A 818 21.41 -7.00 39.98
CA LYS A 818 20.55 -5.95 39.42
C LYS A 818 21.32 -5.17 38.35
N ARG A 819 20.67 -4.93 37.22
CA ARG A 819 21.22 -4.15 36.10
C ARG A 819 21.04 -2.65 36.35
N GLY A 820 21.95 -1.85 35.80
CA GLY A 820 22.02 -0.41 36.03
C GLY A 820 23.28 -0.01 36.79
N GLY A 821 23.27 1.13 37.44
CA GLY A 821 24.43 1.69 38.14
C GLY A 821 24.11 2.94 38.93
N TRP A 822 22.87 3.11 39.38
CA TRP A 822 22.40 4.31 40.09
C TRP A 822 23.24 4.69 41.31
N ASP A 823 23.82 3.71 42.01
CA ASP A 823 24.62 3.91 43.23
C ASP A 823 26.12 4.08 42.95
N LYS A 824 26.54 4.01 41.68
CA LYS A 824 27.95 4.07 41.24
C LYS A 824 28.25 5.41 40.58
N MET A 825 28.01 6.49 41.32
CA MET A 825 28.19 7.85 40.85
C MET A 825 29.63 8.33 40.96
N LYS A 826 30.03 9.23 40.05
CA LYS A 826 31.27 10.02 40.17
C LYS A 826 31.15 11.06 41.29
N SER A 827 32.27 11.66 41.69
CA SER A 827 32.29 12.78 42.62
C SER A 827 31.73 14.07 41.98
N ALA A 828 31.31 15.04 42.80
CA ALA A 828 30.77 16.32 42.33
C ALA A 828 31.75 17.07 41.41
N ASP A 829 33.05 17.09 41.75
CA ASP A 829 34.09 17.75 40.94
C ASP A 829 34.24 17.08 39.56
N GLU A 830 34.16 15.75 39.52
CA GLU A 830 34.20 15.01 38.25
C GLU A 830 32.94 15.25 37.41
N LEU A 831 31.76 15.32 38.03
CA LEU A 831 30.51 15.64 37.33
C LEU A 831 30.54 17.05 36.73
N GLN A 832 31.05 18.02 37.49
CA GLN A 832 31.24 19.38 36.99
C GLN A 832 32.21 19.41 35.80
N ALA A 833 33.30 18.62 35.85
CA ALA A 833 34.22 18.52 34.72
C ALA A 833 33.57 17.91 33.46
N GLU A 834 32.64 16.95 33.60
CA GLU A 834 31.88 16.43 32.46
C GLU A 834 30.88 17.48 31.91
N MET A 835 30.25 18.28 32.80
CA MET A 835 29.40 19.41 32.40
C MET A 835 30.19 20.44 31.59
N ASP A 836 31.35 20.88 32.09
CA ASP A 836 32.22 21.86 31.44
C ASP A 836 32.74 21.34 30.08
N ALA A 837 32.86 20.02 29.92
CA ALA A 837 33.29 19.38 28.68
C ALA A 837 32.15 19.20 27.65
N HIS A 838 30.92 19.61 27.97
CA HIS A 838 29.69 19.38 27.20
C HIS A 838 29.35 17.90 26.98
N LYS A 839 29.58 17.08 28.01
CA LYS A 839 29.24 15.65 28.05
C LYS A 839 27.95 15.41 28.82
N TYR A 840 26.92 16.14 28.44
CA TYR A 840 25.55 16.00 28.92
C TYR A 840 24.59 16.00 27.73
N MET A 841 23.34 15.59 27.98
CA MET A 841 22.26 15.74 27.01
C MET A 841 21.37 16.90 27.44
N GLU A 842 21.22 17.93 26.63
CA GLU A 842 20.22 18.99 26.84
C GLU A 842 18.82 18.40 26.63
N LEU A 843 17.85 18.86 27.41
CA LEU A 843 16.46 18.43 27.31
C LEU A 843 15.51 19.61 27.47
N VAL A 844 14.80 19.93 26.39
CA VAL A 844 13.71 20.91 26.36
C VAL A 844 12.39 20.16 26.45
N ARG A 845 11.47 20.59 27.31
CA ARG A 845 10.17 19.92 27.50
C ARG A 845 9.02 20.91 27.52
N TYR A 846 7.98 20.58 26.75
CA TYR A 846 6.68 21.24 26.82
C TYR A 846 5.67 20.36 27.57
N LYS A 847 4.87 20.97 28.44
CA LYS A 847 3.71 20.35 29.07
C LYS A 847 2.41 21.08 28.69
N SER A 848 1.47 20.34 28.11
CA SER A 848 0.23 20.92 27.57
C SER A 848 -0.72 21.52 28.60
N GLY A 849 -0.70 21.08 29.87
CA GLY A 849 -1.70 21.48 30.86
C GLY A 849 -1.81 22.98 31.09
N LYS A 850 -0.67 23.65 31.27
CA LYS A 850 -0.57 25.11 31.44
C LYS A 850 0.31 25.77 30.36
N GLY A 851 0.70 25.03 29.34
CA GLY A 851 1.70 25.45 28.36
C GLY A 851 3.07 25.74 28.97
N GLU A 852 3.46 24.93 29.97
CA GLU A 852 4.73 25.11 30.68
C GLU A 852 5.88 24.61 29.81
N VAL A 853 6.92 25.44 29.67
CA VAL A 853 8.18 25.07 29.04
C VAL A 853 9.25 24.96 30.11
N GLU A 854 9.98 23.85 30.09
CA GLU A 854 11.11 23.59 30.97
C GLU A 854 12.33 23.27 30.13
N ASP A 855 13.49 23.69 30.61
CA ASP A 855 14.77 23.48 29.95
C ASP A 855 15.83 23.07 30.98
N GLY A 856 16.76 22.21 30.56
CA GLY A 856 17.86 21.76 31.38
C GLY A 856 18.62 20.61 30.73
N HIS A 857 19.13 19.69 31.55
CA HIS A 857 20.07 18.67 31.09
C HIS A 857 19.92 17.33 31.81
N ILE A 858 20.52 16.30 31.22
CA ILE A 858 20.70 14.99 31.80
C ILE A 858 22.20 14.68 31.85
N LEU A 859 22.70 14.49 33.07
CA LEU A 859 24.02 13.91 33.35
C LEU A 859 23.88 12.82 34.42
N GLU A 860 23.90 13.20 35.69
CA GLU A 860 23.75 12.31 36.85
C GLU A 860 22.30 12.07 37.25
N GLN A 861 21.44 13.04 36.91
CA GLN A 861 19.99 13.02 37.01
C GLN A 861 19.39 13.87 35.88
N ARG A 862 18.06 13.87 35.76
CA ARG A 862 17.34 14.84 34.93
C ARG A 862 17.10 16.11 35.73
N THR A 863 17.72 17.20 35.31
CA THR A 863 17.51 18.55 35.85
C THR A 863 16.73 19.36 34.83
N MET A 864 15.54 19.85 35.20
CA MET A 864 14.64 20.63 34.32
C MET A 864 14.57 22.12 34.70
N SER A 865 15.64 22.61 35.31
CA SER A 865 15.78 23.99 35.78
C SER A 865 17.20 24.48 35.52
N GLY A 866 17.37 25.69 35.00
CA GLY A 866 18.68 26.33 34.82
C GLY A 866 19.04 26.75 33.40
N GLY A 867 18.33 26.24 32.38
CA GLY A 867 18.49 26.64 30.98
C GLY A 867 17.77 27.94 30.61
N GLU A 868 18.05 28.47 29.41
CA GLU A 868 17.24 29.55 28.80
C GLU A 868 15.98 28.95 28.19
N ALA A 869 14.83 29.18 28.83
CA ALA A 869 13.57 28.61 28.38
C ALA A 869 13.31 28.90 26.90
N SER A 870 13.24 27.84 26.10
CA SER A 870 12.80 27.91 24.71
C SER A 870 11.37 28.45 24.64
N GLU A 871 11.05 29.16 23.56
CA GLU A 871 9.66 29.54 23.29
C GLU A 871 8.98 28.35 22.61
N MET A 872 7.96 27.76 23.25
CA MET A 872 7.17 26.68 22.67
C MET A 872 5.69 27.03 22.73
N THR A 873 5.01 26.76 21.63
CA THR A 873 3.55 26.91 21.52
C THR A 873 2.99 25.60 20.98
N ALA A 874 1.89 25.15 21.57
CA ALA A 874 1.19 23.97 21.09
C ALA A 874 -0.27 24.31 20.85
N SER A 875 -0.82 23.72 19.81
CA SER A 875 -2.24 23.76 19.49
C SER A 875 -2.70 22.35 19.19
N LEU A 876 -3.91 22.03 19.61
CA LEU A 876 -4.61 20.83 19.18
C LEU A 876 -5.73 21.29 18.26
N GLU A 877 -5.50 21.14 16.96
CA GLU A 877 -6.45 21.56 15.93
C GLU A 877 -6.79 20.37 15.08
N GLY A 878 -8.08 20.01 15.07
CA GLY A 878 -8.53 18.89 14.26
C GLY A 878 -7.92 17.55 14.61
N GLY A 879 -7.69 17.30 15.90
CA GLY A 879 -7.05 16.09 16.39
C GLY A 879 -5.58 15.97 15.99
N ILE A 880 -4.96 17.03 15.45
CA ILE A 880 -3.52 17.10 15.23
C ILE A 880 -2.93 18.02 16.28
N TRP A 881 -2.02 17.47 17.08
CA TRP A 881 -1.13 18.29 17.88
C TRP A 881 -0.11 18.93 16.95
N THR A 882 -0.05 20.26 16.95
CA THR A 882 1.02 21.03 16.30
C THR A 882 1.77 21.79 17.36
N LEU A 883 3.07 21.53 17.46
CA LEU A 883 3.95 22.21 18.40
C LEU A 883 5.06 22.91 17.64
N VAL A 884 5.19 24.22 17.86
CA VAL A 884 6.27 25.05 17.33
C VAL A 884 7.22 25.42 18.46
N MET A 885 8.49 25.12 18.26
CA MET A 885 9.59 25.45 19.15
C MET A 885 10.52 26.45 18.47
N LYS A 886 10.89 27.50 19.20
CA LYS A 886 11.97 28.43 18.88
C LYS A 886 13.01 28.36 19.99
N ARG A 887 14.24 28.05 19.62
CA ARG A 887 15.37 27.89 20.54
C ARG A 887 16.58 28.64 20.00
N LYS A 888 17.12 29.56 20.81
CA LYS A 888 18.32 30.30 20.44
C LYS A 888 19.49 29.35 20.25
N LEU A 889 20.33 29.56 19.24
CA LEU A 889 21.49 28.69 18.98
C LEU A 889 22.56 28.81 20.07
N GLN A 890 22.71 30.02 20.62
CA GLN A 890 23.70 30.37 21.64
C GLN A 890 23.01 31.08 22.81
N THR A 891 22.85 30.40 23.95
CA THR A 891 22.18 30.94 25.15
C THR A 891 23.19 31.39 26.22
N GLY A 892 24.33 30.71 26.31
CA GLY A 892 25.35 30.96 27.34
C GLY A 892 24.93 30.53 28.75
N LYS A 893 23.84 29.76 28.88
CA LYS A 893 23.35 29.22 30.16
C LYS A 893 23.93 27.82 30.43
N PRO A 894 24.33 27.52 31.68
CA PRO A 894 24.75 26.17 32.04
C PRO A 894 23.63 25.15 31.84
N GLY A 895 23.90 24.08 31.09
CA GLY A 895 22.93 23.04 30.74
C GLY A 895 22.38 23.14 29.32
N ASP A 896 22.57 24.29 28.66
CA ASP A 896 22.22 24.47 27.25
C ASP A 896 23.44 24.24 26.36
N LEU A 897 23.27 23.43 25.33
CA LEU A 897 24.33 23.08 24.40
C LEU A 897 24.52 24.20 23.36
N PRO A 898 25.73 24.76 23.17
CA PRO A 898 25.94 25.70 22.07
C PRO A 898 25.81 24.98 20.71
N LEU A 899 24.88 25.43 19.88
CA LEU A 899 24.64 24.89 18.53
C LEU A 899 25.37 25.74 17.47
N ALA A 900 26.57 25.31 17.11
CA ALA A 900 27.38 25.87 16.04
C ALA A 900 26.95 25.28 14.69
N LYS A 901 26.81 26.12 13.68
CA LYS A 901 26.25 25.73 12.38
C LYS A 901 27.13 24.74 11.59
N ASP A 902 28.44 24.73 11.86
CA ASP A 902 29.41 23.83 11.23
C ASP A 902 29.54 22.47 11.92
N GLN A 903 28.80 22.25 13.01
CA GLN A 903 28.81 21.01 13.77
C GLN A 903 27.52 20.21 13.57
N ILE A 904 27.63 18.88 13.64
CA ILE A 904 26.50 17.95 13.64
C ILE A 904 26.16 17.54 15.06
N TYR A 905 24.87 17.52 15.38
CA TYR A 905 24.34 17.21 16.71
C TYR A 905 23.51 15.93 16.70
N ASN A 906 23.44 15.28 17.85
CA ASN A 906 22.54 14.15 18.08
C ASN A 906 21.18 14.70 18.52
N PHE A 907 20.16 14.30 17.77
CA PHE A 907 18.79 14.76 17.95
C PHE A 907 17.88 13.57 18.23
N GLY A 908 17.00 13.74 19.20
CA GLY A 908 15.91 12.81 19.45
C GLY A 908 14.79 13.50 20.21
N PHE A 909 13.62 12.89 20.19
CA PHE A 909 12.46 13.42 20.91
C PHE A 909 11.57 12.30 21.43
N ALA A 910 10.72 12.67 22.37
CA ALA A 910 9.82 11.78 23.06
C ALA A 910 8.47 12.46 23.27
N ILE A 911 7.39 11.69 23.12
CA ILE A 911 6.04 12.16 23.36
C ILE A 911 5.42 11.29 24.46
N HIS A 912 5.15 11.91 25.60
CA HIS A 912 4.22 11.37 26.57
C HIS A 912 2.82 11.72 26.09
N ASP A 913 2.26 10.80 25.33
CA ASP A 913 0.91 10.91 24.80
C ASP A 913 -0.11 10.33 25.76
N ASP A 914 -1.38 10.74 25.63
CA ASP A 914 -2.50 10.16 26.36
C ASP A 914 -2.34 10.18 27.89
N PHE A 915 -2.08 11.36 28.45
CA PHE A 915 -1.89 11.58 29.90
C PHE A 915 -0.79 10.68 30.51
N SER A 916 0.10 10.12 29.69
CA SER A 916 1.10 9.18 30.15
C SER A 916 2.22 9.89 30.91
N ASN A 917 2.88 9.13 31.78
CA ASN A 917 4.00 9.63 32.55
C ASN A 917 5.10 8.58 32.68
N ALA A 918 6.25 8.97 33.25
CA ALA A 918 7.39 8.10 33.49
C ALA A 918 7.82 7.34 32.22
N ARG A 919 7.97 6.01 32.26
CA ARG A 919 8.41 5.20 31.11
C ARG A 919 7.36 4.99 30.02
N PHE A 920 6.12 5.44 30.22
CA PHE A 920 4.99 5.07 29.35
C PHE A 920 4.83 5.96 28.10
N HIS A 921 5.94 6.44 27.54
CA HIS A 921 6.00 7.37 26.41
C HIS A 921 6.53 6.72 25.14
N HIS A 922 6.31 7.40 24.02
CA HIS A 922 6.91 7.06 22.74
C HIS A 922 8.19 7.83 22.53
N VAL A 923 9.14 7.22 21.84
CA VAL A 923 10.51 7.72 21.70
C VAL A 923 11.00 7.54 20.27
N SER A 924 11.72 8.54 19.78
CA SER A 924 12.39 8.48 18.49
C SER A 924 13.68 7.67 18.58
N LEU A 925 14.11 7.11 17.44
CA LEU A 925 15.51 6.73 17.27
C LEU A 925 16.43 7.97 17.32
N GLY A 926 17.74 7.76 17.42
CA GLY A 926 18.72 8.86 17.39
C GLY A 926 19.02 9.31 15.95
N TYR A 927 18.75 10.57 15.64
CA TYR A 927 19.00 11.21 14.34
C TYR A 927 20.15 12.22 14.43
N LYS A 928 20.73 12.61 13.29
CA LYS A 928 21.66 13.74 13.24
C LYS A 928 20.94 15.00 12.81
N LEU A 929 21.18 16.08 13.54
CA LEU A 929 20.78 17.44 13.21
C LEU A 929 21.98 18.19 12.64
N GLY A 930 21.83 18.76 11.46
CA GLY A 930 22.77 19.70 10.85
C GLY A 930 22.08 21.00 10.44
N PHE A 931 22.90 22.02 10.16
CA PHE A 931 22.46 23.30 9.63
C PHE A 931 22.98 23.43 8.19
N ASP A 932 22.08 23.69 7.25
CA ASP A 932 22.38 23.76 5.81
C ASP A 932 23.19 22.55 5.28
N ASN A 933 22.91 21.37 5.82
CA ASN A 933 23.63 20.12 5.52
C ASN A 933 22.66 19.00 5.14
N ASP A 934 22.46 18.83 3.84
CA ASP A 934 21.55 17.83 3.24
C ASP A 934 21.94 16.37 3.51
N LYS A 935 23.15 16.11 4.05
CA LYS A 935 23.59 14.77 4.44
C LYS A 935 23.11 14.36 5.83
N THR A 936 22.54 15.28 6.60
CA THR A 936 21.99 14.99 7.93
C THR A 936 20.52 14.60 7.84
N GLU A 937 20.04 13.73 8.74
CA GLU A 937 18.65 13.27 8.67
C GLU A 937 17.64 14.36 9.04
N ILE A 938 18.03 15.29 9.91
CA ILE A 938 17.31 16.53 10.18
C ILE A 938 18.21 17.68 9.74
N ASN A 939 17.81 18.36 8.67
CA ASN A 939 18.54 19.50 8.14
C ASN A 939 17.77 20.79 8.45
N ALA A 940 18.23 21.60 9.40
CA ALA A 940 17.68 22.94 9.57
C ALA A 940 18.18 23.81 8.43
N THR A 941 17.29 24.20 7.51
CA THR A 941 17.61 25.06 6.37
C THR A 941 17.53 26.54 6.75
N ALA A 942 18.46 27.34 6.25
CA ALA A 942 18.43 28.79 6.36
C ALA A 942 17.21 29.39 5.64
N GLN A 943 16.62 30.43 6.22
CA GLN A 943 15.58 31.24 5.56
C GLN A 943 15.70 32.73 5.89
#